data_AF-A4I820-F1
#
_entry.id   AF-A4I820-F1
#
_cell.length_a   1.000
_cell.length_b   1.000
_cell.length_c   1.000
_cell.angle_alpha   90.00
_cell.angle_beta   90.00
_cell.angle_gamma   90.00
#
_symmetry.space_group_name_H-M   'P 1'
#
loop_
_entity.id
_entity.type
_entity.pdbx_description
1 polymer ?
#
loop_
_entity_poly.entity_id
_entity_poly.type
_entity_poly.pdbx_seq_one_letter_code
_entity_poly.pdbx_strand_id
1 'polypeptide(L)'
;MDLHAQANPFNEPPGGGVYAESSHISKELLQEVRRDDAAMADDLVALAPRYGRAFRPGASTRSAAASSAACGGSAGYAVDVHDTLTTSEFVQQKREVGLVRMSLTTKKAEIRKLEEKIHRAEKRLHQQQEQLSNTREKFNSFLKFSNLEQDAAVRRADDETRSKHAKTIEIKKLSALISHAEAEMRKTRLQIENCAAYKDFLEILTKPQWFYDTLSNLRIEDATEKILLDAEEAYQARSASLTAQEAARLEAAQQAALARERDEASSDKRKRPSISATAQRKGRYQANATPVVEAEEPKVVPLEVQLEHLYASVEEEARAAIAAATASIRAEVGAMTLADVKDDLHHKYEEKRLPLCFTSVDDLLEVFINVEEGNLFLIQNCHELEEELEGVEMGYMQEREEMNAMVDQRTAQLEALTSSVAEAQKKLQALDERMMALEPHGNVQANAPAGSTATTSKRVRAGASSIGGAWDTAGVASATKMAPEELKTKVEESIEHIFHLLRTGDQQLKLKAQSPSLRKSVDGANVAGNASHRRSRAASMHRGPKALQSSAMQTGKMKAATGGPSCDSQRPSSGARRSGKSTVGATTAAGAADAASQQQHHDASMGPVEMLTIIENKLEEYHRYLSDPANHVELALMKAVMKQSDKQRRRQARIIHLANQEDEQEERIRRALERSQAPIIHKIGKPFRPRSFVSKPMDEKSRRKAERAAAALNGSLDNIDSDEDGAEFFM
;
A
#
# COMPACT_ATOMS: atom_id res chain seq x y z
N MET A 1 -37.54 -19.67 -34.36
CA MET A 1 -36.70 -20.47 -35.28
C MET A 1 -35.30 -20.37 -34.73
N ASP A 2 -34.97 -21.39 -33.96
CA ASP A 2 -34.07 -21.33 -32.83
C ASP A 2 -32.75 -22.05 -33.12
N LEU A 3 -31.95 -22.24 -32.07
CA LEU A 3 -30.79 -23.13 -31.99
C LEU A 3 -29.52 -22.58 -32.66
N HIS A 4 -28.33 -22.68 -32.08
CA HIS A 4 -27.92 -23.12 -30.73
C HIS A 4 -26.50 -22.58 -30.48
N ALA A 5 -26.20 -22.11 -29.27
CA ALA A 5 -24.83 -21.92 -28.79
C ALA A 5 -24.80 -22.22 -27.29
N GLN A 6 -23.88 -23.08 -26.87
CA GLN A 6 -23.93 -23.79 -25.59
C GLN A 6 -22.66 -23.52 -24.77
N ALA A 7 -22.84 -23.36 -23.46
CA ALA A 7 -21.82 -23.36 -22.40
C ALA A 7 -20.75 -22.23 -22.39
N ASN A 8 -20.84 -21.35 -21.38
CA ASN A 8 -19.87 -21.35 -20.26
C ASN A 8 -20.44 -20.56 -19.04
N PRO A 9 -20.60 -21.15 -17.83
CA PRO A 9 -21.31 -20.49 -16.72
C PRO A 9 -20.42 -19.82 -15.65
N PHE A 10 -19.11 -19.61 -15.88
CA PHE A 10 -18.21 -18.98 -14.90
C PHE A 10 -17.34 -17.85 -15.50
N ASN A 11 -17.91 -16.64 -15.56
CA ASN A 11 -17.31 -15.28 -15.60
C ASN A 11 -18.41 -14.25 -15.98
N GLU A 12 -18.43 -12.97 -15.58
CA GLU A 12 -17.67 -12.20 -14.56
C GLU A 12 -18.59 -11.09 -13.95
N PRO A 13 -18.21 -10.45 -12.82
CA PRO A 13 -19.00 -9.40 -12.12
C PRO A 13 -18.49 -7.96 -12.51
N PRO A 14 -18.88 -6.82 -11.87
CA PRO A 14 -19.73 -6.64 -10.67
C PRO A 14 -20.78 -5.50 -10.71
N GLY A 15 -21.80 -5.57 -9.84
CA GLY A 15 -22.51 -4.38 -9.36
C GLY A 15 -24.00 -4.53 -8.99
N GLY A 16 -24.32 -4.29 -7.71
CA GLY A 16 -25.67 -3.95 -7.23
C GLY A 16 -26.58 -5.13 -6.87
N GLY A 17 -27.31 -4.98 -5.75
CA GLY A 17 -28.51 -5.78 -5.47
C GLY A 17 -28.31 -7.14 -4.79
N VAL A 18 -27.62 -7.20 -3.65
CA VAL A 18 -27.62 -8.43 -2.82
C VAL A 18 -28.96 -8.57 -2.09
N TYR A 19 -29.80 -9.48 -2.57
CA TYR A 19 -30.84 -10.26 -1.88
C TYR A 19 -31.58 -9.62 -0.68
N ALA A 20 -32.85 -9.26 -0.91
CA ALA A 20 -33.86 -8.99 0.12
C ALA A 20 -35.18 -9.76 -0.11
N GLU A 21 -35.11 -10.92 -0.77
CA GLU A 21 -36.26 -11.79 -1.06
C GLU A 21 -36.71 -12.64 0.15
N SER A 22 -37.20 -11.98 1.21
CA SER A 22 -37.95 -12.66 2.29
C SER A 22 -38.81 -11.70 3.15
N SER A 23 -39.40 -10.67 2.55
CA SER A 23 -39.96 -9.52 3.29
C SER A 23 -41.44 -9.20 3.04
N HIS A 24 -42.17 -10.08 2.34
CA HIS A 24 -43.60 -9.88 2.04
C HIS A 24 -44.45 -11.11 2.39
N ILE A 25 -44.49 -11.42 3.69
CA ILE A 25 -45.59 -12.22 4.26
C ILE A 25 -46.88 -11.41 4.06
N SER A 26 -47.76 -11.90 3.20
CA SER A 26 -49.06 -11.29 2.90
C SER A 26 -49.83 -11.02 4.20
N LYS A 27 -50.55 -9.90 4.27
CA LYS A 27 -51.46 -9.63 5.40
C LYS A 27 -52.50 -10.75 5.59
N GLU A 28 -52.85 -11.41 4.50
CA GLU A 28 -53.66 -12.63 4.43
C GLU A 28 -53.00 -13.80 5.17
N LEU A 29 -51.77 -14.17 4.81
CA LEU A 29 -51.02 -15.26 5.48
C LEU A 29 -50.84 -15.00 6.98
N LEU A 30 -50.67 -13.73 7.40
CA LEU A 30 -50.59 -13.36 8.82
C LEU A 30 -51.96 -13.36 9.53
N GLN A 31 -53.08 -13.28 8.80
CA GLN A 31 -54.42 -13.52 9.34
C GLN A 31 -54.78 -15.01 9.36
N GLU A 32 -54.24 -15.79 8.42
CA GLU A 32 -54.39 -17.24 8.33
C GLU A 32 -53.64 -17.94 9.47
N VAL A 33 -52.34 -17.64 9.66
CA VAL A 33 -51.57 -18.11 10.83
C VAL A 33 -52.23 -17.73 12.15
N ARG A 34 -52.83 -16.53 12.27
CA ARG A 34 -53.59 -16.16 13.49
C ARG A 34 -54.90 -16.93 13.66
N ARG A 35 -55.55 -17.37 12.58
CA ARG A 35 -56.73 -18.24 12.65
C ARG A 35 -56.33 -19.65 13.07
N ASP A 36 -55.25 -20.17 12.51
CA ASP A 36 -54.74 -21.51 12.82
C ASP A 36 -54.17 -21.56 14.25
N ASP A 37 -53.44 -20.54 14.70
CA ASP A 37 -52.99 -20.41 16.09
C ASP A 37 -54.17 -20.32 17.08
N ALA A 38 -55.27 -19.63 16.70
CA ALA A 38 -56.46 -19.53 17.53
C ALA A 38 -57.25 -20.86 17.58
N ALA A 39 -57.38 -21.55 16.44
CA ALA A 39 -57.98 -22.87 16.37
C ALA A 39 -57.16 -23.92 17.14
N MET A 40 -55.83 -23.89 17.01
CA MET A 40 -54.94 -24.77 17.78
C MET A 40 -54.98 -24.45 19.29
N ALA A 41 -55.19 -23.18 19.68
CA ALA A 41 -55.39 -22.82 21.07
C ALA A 41 -56.71 -23.36 21.64
N ASP A 42 -57.82 -23.28 20.89
CA ASP A 42 -59.10 -23.88 21.30
C ASP A 42 -59.02 -25.42 21.33
N ASP A 43 -58.35 -26.06 20.37
CA ASP A 43 -58.10 -27.51 20.41
C ASP A 43 -57.17 -27.90 21.58
N LEU A 44 -56.15 -27.10 21.91
CA LEU A 44 -55.31 -27.32 23.10
C LEU A 44 -56.08 -27.15 24.41
N VAL A 45 -57.11 -26.29 24.44
CA VAL A 45 -58.03 -26.15 25.60
C VAL A 45 -59.05 -27.30 25.64
N ALA A 46 -59.48 -27.84 24.49
CA ALA A 46 -60.35 -29.01 24.41
C ALA A 46 -59.62 -30.32 24.76
N LEU A 47 -58.33 -30.42 24.43
CA LEU A 47 -57.43 -31.54 24.73
C LEU A 47 -56.72 -31.41 26.08
N ALA A 48 -56.86 -30.27 26.78
CA ALA A 48 -56.35 -30.07 28.13
C ALA A 48 -56.99 -31.08 29.11
N PRO A 49 -56.22 -32.01 29.72
CA PRO A 49 -56.84 -33.09 30.47
C PRO A 49 -57.49 -32.58 31.76
N ARG A 50 -58.69 -33.08 32.06
CA ARG A 50 -59.44 -32.79 33.29
C ARG A 50 -58.78 -33.45 34.52
N TYR A 51 -57.62 -32.95 34.94
CA TYR A 51 -56.90 -33.46 36.10
C TYR A 51 -57.53 -33.04 37.43
N GLY A 52 -58.40 -33.90 37.95
CA GLY A 52 -58.64 -34.02 39.38
C GLY A 52 -57.77 -35.11 40.02
N ARG A 53 -57.47 -34.94 41.31
CA ARG A 53 -56.87 -35.91 42.29
C ARG A 53 -55.38 -36.32 42.16
N ALA A 54 -54.60 -35.70 43.07
CA ALA A 54 -53.96 -36.33 44.24
C ALA A 54 -52.85 -37.40 44.12
N PHE A 55 -51.75 -37.16 44.87
CA PHE A 55 -50.97 -38.21 45.52
C PHE A 55 -50.50 -37.77 46.93
N ARG A 56 -50.22 -38.72 47.81
CA ARG A 56 -49.89 -38.57 49.26
C ARG A 56 -48.78 -39.58 49.61
N PRO A 57 -48.20 -39.55 50.83
CA PRO A 57 -48.36 -40.76 51.65
C PRO A 57 -48.52 -40.51 53.16
N GLY A 58 -49.04 -41.51 53.89
CA GLY A 58 -48.95 -41.61 55.36
C GLY A 58 -50.28 -41.66 56.14
N ALA A 59 -50.70 -42.87 56.55
CA ALA A 59 -51.73 -43.21 57.56
C ALA A 59 -53.18 -42.65 57.39
N SER A 60 -54.27 -43.39 57.69
CA SER A 60 -54.47 -44.81 57.99
C SER A 60 -55.94 -45.22 57.73
N THR A 61 -56.16 -46.47 57.29
CA THR A 61 -57.36 -47.34 57.46
C THR A 61 -58.79 -46.95 56.98
N ARG A 62 -59.30 -47.79 56.03
CA ARG A 62 -60.69 -48.35 55.90
C ARG A 62 -61.83 -47.40 55.45
N SER A 63 -62.29 -47.44 54.19
CA SER A 63 -63.35 -48.33 53.59
C SER A 63 -64.80 -47.90 53.91
N ALA A 64 -65.78 -47.81 53.00
CA ALA A 64 -65.90 -48.16 51.57
C ALA A 64 -67.11 -47.43 50.90
N ALA A 65 -67.20 -47.46 49.54
CA ALA A 65 -68.41 -47.38 48.68
C ALA A 65 -69.43 -46.20 48.85
N ALA A 66 -70.30 -45.83 47.89
CA ALA A 66 -70.33 -45.86 46.43
C ALA A 66 -71.48 -44.93 45.92
N SER A 67 -71.54 -44.66 44.61
CA SER A 67 -72.74 -44.36 43.78
C SER A 67 -73.74 -43.21 44.08
N SER A 68 -73.79 -42.25 43.13
CA SER A 68 -74.98 -41.77 42.36
C SER A 68 -76.19 -41.04 42.99
N ALA A 69 -76.82 -40.21 42.13
CA ALA A 69 -78.14 -39.54 42.22
C ALA A 69 -78.24 -38.34 43.20
N ALA A 70 -78.86 -37.20 42.89
CA ALA A 70 -79.93 -36.84 41.93
C ALA A 70 -81.38 -37.14 42.38
N CYS A 71 -81.76 -36.61 43.54
CA CYS A 71 -83.13 -36.29 43.98
C CYS A 71 -82.99 -35.31 45.18
N GLY A 72 -83.90 -34.37 45.44
CA GLY A 72 -85.35 -34.44 45.24
C GLY A 72 -85.99 -35.09 46.47
N GLY A 73 -85.84 -34.46 47.65
CA GLY A 73 -86.12 -35.10 48.95
C GLY A 73 -86.61 -34.11 50.00
N SER A 74 -87.89 -33.74 49.91
CA SER A 74 -88.59 -32.94 50.92
C SER A 74 -88.75 -33.75 52.23
N ALA A 75 -87.76 -33.66 53.12
CA ALA A 75 -87.86 -34.16 54.49
C ALA A 75 -88.51 -33.12 55.40
N GLY A 76 -89.84 -32.97 55.26
CA GLY A 76 -90.63 -32.21 56.21
C GLY A 76 -90.63 -32.93 57.55
N TYR A 77 -90.04 -32.31 58.58
CA TYR A 77 -90.17 -32.79 59.97
C TYR A 77 -91.56 -32.39 60.49
N ALA A 78 -92.59 -33.07 59.98
CA ALA A 78 -93.93 -33.03 60.52
C ALA A 78 -93.90 -33.78 61.86
N VAL A 79 -93.75 -33.05 62.96
CA VAL A 79 -93.95 -33.62 64.30
C VAL A 79 -95.43 -33.53 64.62
N ASP A 80 -95.95 -34.67 65.03
CA ASP A 80 -97.37 -34.96 65.11
C ASP A 80 -98.14 -34.01 66.02
N VAL A 81 -99.37 -33.73 65.63
CA VAL A 81 -100.33 -32.98 66.46
C VAL A 81 -100.91 -33.96 67.46
N HIS A 82 -100.27 -34.11 68.62
CA HIS A 82 -100.91 -34.75 69.77
C HIS A 82 -101.44 -33.70 70.75
N ASP A 83 -102.73 -33.46 70.58
CA ASP A 83 -103.78 -33.18 71.57
C ASP A 83 -103.37 -32.75 72.99
N THR A 84 -104.10 -31.74 73.47
CA THR A 84 -104.11 -31.19 74.85
C THR A 84 -103.07 -30.12 75.22
N LEU A 85 -102.50 -29.38 74.25
CA LEU A 85 -101.83 -28.11 74.58
C LEU A 85 -102.81 -27.12 75.22
N THR A 86 -102.47 -26.67 76.43
CA THR A 86 -103.23 -25.65 77.16
C THR A 86 -103.16 -24.32 76.42
N THR A 87 -104.19 -23.47 76.47
CA THR A 87 -104.24 -22.17 75.76
C THR A 87 -102.99 -21.29 76.01
N SER A 88 -102.39 -21.40 77.20
CA SER A 88 -101.11 -20.76 77.57
C SER A 88 -99.93 -21.25 76.71
N GLU A 89 -99.82 -22.56 76.49
CA GLU A 89 -98.72 -23.19 75.76
C GLU A 89 -98.76 -22.84 74.27
N PHE A 90 -99.95 -22.79 73.66
CA PHE A 90 -100.10 -22.30 72.28
C PHE A 90 -99.64 -20.83 72.13
N VAL A 91 -99.94 -19.97 73.10
CA VAL A 91 -99.47 -18.57 73.12
C VAL A 91 -97.96 -18.50 73.34
N GLN A 92 -97.37 -19.42 74.11
CA GLN A 92 -95.93 -19.51 74.30
C GLN A 92 -95.23 -20.02 73.02
N GLN A 93 -95.67 -21.11 72.43
CA GLN A 93 -95.15 -21.63 71.16
C GLN A 93 -95.25 -20.57 70.04
N LYS A 94 -96.35 -19.81 69.98
CA LYS A 94 -96.52 -18.70 69.02
C LYS A 94 -95.54 -17.54 69.27
N ARG A 95 -95.16 -17.28 70.54
CA ARG A 95 -94.07 -16.34 70.89
C ARG A 95 -92.70 -16.88 70.51
N GLU A 96 -92.42 -18.15 70.76
CA GLU A 96 -91.16 -18.80 70.38
C GLU A 96 -90.99 -18.83 68.86
N VAL A 97 -92.02 -19.19 68.09
CA VAL A 97 -92.05 -19.09 66.62
C VAL A 97 -91.86 -17.64 66.17
N GLY A 98 -92.46 -16.65 66.86
CA GLY A 98 -92.26 -15.23 66.60
C GLY A 98 -90.81 -14.77 66.81
N LEU A 99 -90.20 -15.16 67.93
CA LEU A 99 -88.79 -14.87 68.26
C LEU A 99 -87.83 -15.56 67.30
N VAL A 100 -88.06 -16.84 66.99
CA VAL A 100 -87.26 -17.58 66.01
C VAL A 100 -87.38 -16.92 64.64
N ARG A 101 -88.59 -16.57 64.18
CA ARG A 101 -88.81 -15.87 62.90
C ARG A 101 -88.12 -14.51 62.87
N MET A 102 -88.17 -13.73 63.95
CA MET A 102 -87.47 -12.44 64.04
C MET A 102 -85.94 -12.62 64.08
N SER A 103 -85.44 -13.62 64.80
CA SER A 103 -84.01 -13.95 64.81
C SER A 103 -83.52 -14.43 63.44
N LEU A 104 -84.37 -15.16 62.68
CA LEU A 104 -84.08 -15.62 61.32
C LEU A 104 -84.13 -14.48 60.31
N THR A 105 -85.04 -13.50 60.44
CA THR A 105 -85.02 -12.30 59.59
C THR A 105 -83.80 -11.44 59.90
N THR A 106 -83.43 -11.25 61.17
CA THR A 106 -82.20 -10.56 61.56
C THR A 106 -80.96 -11.26 61.02
N LYS A 107 -80.80 -12.57 61.24
CA LYS A 107 -79.67 -13.37 60.71
C LYS A 107 -79.63 -13.35 59.18
N LYS A 108 -80.77 -13.46 58.48
CA LYS A 108 -80.82 -13.37 57.01
C LYS A 108 -80.45 -11.97 56.50
N ALA A 109 -80.83 -10.90 57.20
CA ALA A 109 -80.43 -9.54 56.85
C ALA A 109 -78.94 -9.29 57.11
N GLU A 110 -78.40 -9.84 58.20
CA GLU A 110 -76.97 -9.81 58.52
C GLU A 110 -76.14 -10.59 57.50
N ILE A 111 -76.56 -11.81 57.13
CA ILE A 111 -75.95 -12.62 56.07
C ILE A 111 -75.92 -11.82 54.76
N ARG A 112 -77.04 -11.25 54.30
CA ARG A 112 -77.06 -10.39 53.10
C ARG A 112 -76.08 -9.21 53.17
N LYS A 113 -75.95 -8.57 54.35
CA LYS A 113 -75.01 -7.47 54.58
C LYS A 113 -73.54 -7.94 54.57
N LEU A 114 -73.27 -9.19 54.96
CA LEU A 114 -71.95 -9.80 54.88
C LEU A 114 -71.63 -10.27 53.45
N GLU A 115 -72.57 -10.92 52.75
CA GLU A 115 -72.49 -11.26 51.33
C GLU A 115 -72.19 -10.02 50.47
N GLU A 116 -72.88 -8.91 50.71
CA GLU A 116 -72.65 -7.65 49.98
C GLU A 116 -71.31 -6.98 50.33
N LYS A 117 -70.73 -7.26 51.50
CA LYS A 117 -69.34 -6.86 51.83
C LYS A 117 -68.33 -7.76 51.14
N ILE A 118 -68.58 -9.07 51.13
CA ILE A 118 -67.77 -10.09 50.44
C ILE A 118 -67.71 -9.75 48.95
N HIS A 119 -68.85 -9.58 48.27
CA HIS A 119 -68.89 -9.21 46.84
C HIS A 119 -68.21 -7.87 46.53
N ARG A 120 -68.24 -6.88 47.42
CA ARG A 120 -67.46 -5.64 47.24
C ARG A 120 -65.96 -5.87 47.38
N ALA A 121 -65.54 -6.74 48.30
CA ALA A 121 -64.14 -7.13 48.47
C ALA A 121 -63.65 -7.99 47.29
N GLU A 122 -64.42 -8.97 46.85
CA GLU A 122 -64.15 -9.82 45.68
C GLU A 122 -63.99 -8.99 44.41
N LYS A 123 -64.90 -8.03 44.14
CA LYS A 123 -64.77 -7.14 42.97
C LYS A 123 -63.51 -6.28 43.01
N ARG A 124 -63.10 -5.79 44.18
CA ARG A 124 -61.85 -5.04 44.36
C ARG A 124 -60.62 -5.94 44.17
N LEU A 125 -60.63 -7.14 44.75
CA LEU A 125 -59.57 -8.13 44.60
C LEU A 125 -59.43 -8.56 43.14
N HIS A 126 -60.54 -8.77 42.43
CA HIS A 126 -60.55 -9.11 41.01
C HIS A 126 -59.96 -7.99 40.15
N GLN A 127 -60.35 -6.72 40.38
CA GLN A 127 -59.75 -5.57 39.69
C GLN A 127 -58.24 -5.46 39.95
N GLN A 128 -57.79 -5.68 41.20
CA GLN A 128 -56.36 -5.70 41.52
C GLN A 128 -55.64 -6.88 40.84
N GLN A 129 -56.26 -8.07 40.79
CA GLN A 129 -55.69 -9.25 40.13
C GLN A 129 -55.63 -9.08 38.60
N GLU A 130 -56.61 -8.43 37.99
CA GLU A 130 -56.62 -8.08 36.57
C GLU A 130 -55.53 -7.06 36.26
N GLN A 131 -55.37 -6.01 37.09
CA GLN A 131 -54.26 -5.06 36.98
C GLN A 131 -52.89 -5.74 37.14
N LEU A 132 -52.76 -6.70 38.05
CA LEU A 132 -51.54 -7.50 38.23
C LEU A 132 -51.29 -8.46 37.05
N SER A 133 -52.32 -9.04 36.42
CA SER A 133 -52.17 -9.85 35.20
C SER A 133 -51.72 -8.98 34.03
N ASN A 134 -52.42 -7.87 33.78
CA ASN A 134 -52.11 -6.92 32.71
C ASN A 134 -50.69 -6.33 32.85
N THR A 135 -50.23 -6.07 34.07
CA THR A 135 -48.84 -5.60 34.30
C THR A 135 -47.82 -6.73 34.15
N ARG A 136 -48.12 -7.95 34.61
CA ARG A 136 -47.29 -9.15 34.39
C ARG A 136 -47.15 -9.49 32.90
N GLU A 137 -48.21 -9.37 32.12
CA GLU A 137 -48.20 -9.61 30.67
C GLU A 137 -47.38 -8.56 29.92
N LYS A 138 -47.54 -7.28 30.28
CA LYS A 138 -46.69 -6.19 29.75
C LYS A 138 -45.22 -6.40 30.10
N PHE A 139 -44.92 -6.79 31.33
CA PHE A 139 -43.56 -7.08 31.79
C PHE A 139 -42.96 -8.29 31.06
N ASN A 140 -43.70 -9.40 30.94
CA ASN A 140 -43.27 -10.57 30.17
C ASN A 140 -43.05 -10.24 28.68
N SER A 141 -43.91 -9.41 28.09
CA SER A 141 -43.78 -8.96 26.70
C SER A 141 -42.55 -8.05 26.54
N PHE A 142 -42.30 -7.15 27.49
CA PHE A 142 -41.12 -6.30 27.53
C PHE A 142 -39.83 -7.13 27.66
N LEU A 143 -39.79 -8.12 28.55
CA LEU A 143 -38.64 -9.04 28.66
C LEU A 143 -38.41 -9.84 27.37
N LYS A 144 -39.47 -10.37 26.74
CA LYS A 144 -39.35 -11.08 25.45
C LYS A 144 -38.80 -10.16 24.36
N PHE A 145 -39.33 -8.95 24.24
CA PHE A 145 -38.87 -7.97 23.23
C PHE A 145 -37.44 -7.48 23.51
N SER A 146 -37.10 -7.21 24.76
CA SER A 146 -35.76 -6.78 25.18
C SER A 146 -34.72 -7.88 24.94
N ASN A 147 -35.02 -9.14 25.26
CA ASN A 147 -34.13 -10.26 24.97
C ASN A 147 -33.97 -10.46 23.45
N LEU A 148 -35.06 -10.36 22.68
CA LEU A 148 -35.01 -10.48 21.22
C LEU A 148 -34.19 -9.36 20.57
N GLU A 149 -34.33 -8.11 21.03
CA GLU A 149 -33.51 -6.99 20.53
C GLU A 149 -32.05 -7.13 20.95
N GLN A 150 -31.77 -7.63 22.16
CA GLN A 150 -30.41 -7.95 22.61
C GLN A 150 -29.78 -9.05 21.74
N ASP A 151 -30.50 -10.16 21.49
CA ASP A 151 -30.04 -11.24 20.61
C ASP A 151 -29.83 -10.74 19.16
N ALA A 152 -30.71 -9.86 18.66
CA ALA A 152 -30.57 -9.23 17.35
C ALA A 152 -29.40 -8.21 17.29
N ALA A 153 -29.09 -7.54 18.39
CA ALA A 153 -27.91 -6.67 18.50
C ALA A 153 -26.60 -7.48 18.52
N VAL A 154 -26.55 -8.57 19.29
CA VAL A 154 -25.41 -9.50 19.32
C VAL A 154 -25.17 -10.11 17.93
N ARG A 155 -26.22 -10.63 17.27
CA ARG A 155 -26.10 -11.18 15.91
C ARG A 155 -25.58 -10.16 14.89
N ARG A 156 -26.07 -8.91 14.93
CA ARG A 156 -25.56 -7.83 14.08
C ARG A 156 -24.07 -7.56 14.33
N ALA A 157 -23.64 -7.52 15.60
CA ALA A 157 -22.24 -7.33 15.96
C ALA A 157 -21.35 -8.50 15.50
N ASP A 158 -21.82 -9.75 15.64
CA ASP A 158 -21.14 -10.96 15.16
C ASP A 158 -20.99 -10.96 13.63
N ASP A 159 -22.07 -10.66 12.90
CA ASP A 159 -22.05 -10.67 11.43
C ASP A 159 -21.22 -9.52 10.85
N GLU A 160 -21.23 -8.34 11.49
CA GLU A 160 -20.26 -7.27 11.18
C GLU A 160 -18.82 -7.70 11.45
N THR A 161 -18.56 -8.41 12.55
CA THR A 161 -17.22 -8.89 12.92
C THR A 161 -16.73 -9.96 11.95
N ARG A 162 -17.61 -10.88 11.53
CA ARG A 162 -17.34 -11.87 10.47
C ARG A 162 -17.05 -11.18 9.13
N SER A 163 -17.82 -10.16 8.75
CA SER A 163 -17.59 -9.37 7.52
C SER A 163 -16.24 -8.64 7.56
N LYS A 164 -15.88 -8.03 8.69
CA LYS A 164 -14.57 -7.40 8.92
C LYS A 164 -13.43 -8.43 8.84
N HIS A 165 -13.60 -9.60 9.45
CA HIS A 165 -12.61 -10.69 9.41
C HIS A 165 -12.41 -11.24 8.00
N ALA A 166 -13.49 -11.50 7.25
CA ALA A 166 -13.43 -11.96 5.85
C ALA A 166 -12.69 -10.96 4.95
N LYS A 167 -12.99 -9.66 5.06
CA LYS A 167 -12.25 -8.60 4.35
C LYS A 167 -10.77 -8.55 4.75
N THR A 168 -10.46 -8.78 6.02
CA THR A 168 -9.07 -8.83 6.51
C THR A 168 -8.29 -10.00 5.91
N ILE A 169 -8.93 -11.16 5.72
CA ILE A 169 -8.33 -12.32 5.04
C ILE A 169 -8.05 -11.99 3.56
N GLU A 170 -9.03 -11.42 2.84
CA GLU A 170 -8.81 -11.08 1.42
C GLU A 170 -7.75 -9.99 1.24
N ILE A 171 -7.68 -8.99 2.14
CA ILE A 171 -6.60 -7.99 2.15
C ILE A 171 -5.24 -8.68 2.35
N LYS A 172 -5.12 -9.65 3.27
CA LYS A 172 -3.87 -10.42 3.46
C LYS A 172 -3.48 -11.21 2.21
N LYS A 173 -4.45 -11.86 1.56
CA LYS A 173 -4.25 -12.61 0.31
C LYS A 173 -3.82 -11.70 -0.84
N LEU A 174 -4.50 -10.58 -1.07
CA LEU A 174 -4.12 -9.60 -2.09
C LEU A 174 -2.73 -8.98 -1.79
N SER A 175 -2.41 -8.70 -0.52
CA SER A 175 -1.09 -8.20 -0.12
C SER A 175 0.02 -9.22 -0.42
N ALA A 176 -0.23 -10.52 -0.21
CA ALA A 176 0.69 -11.58 -0.58
C ALA A 176 0.87 -11.70 -2.11
N LEU A 177 -0.21 -11.60 -2.88
CA LEU A 177 -0.16 -11.59 -4.35
C LEU A 177 0.61 -10.38 -4.90
N ILE A 178 0.38 -9.19 -4.35
CA ILE A 178 1.15 -7.97 -4.70
C ILE A 178 2.63 -8.18 -4.37
N SER A 179 2.96 -8.66 -3.16
CA SER A 179 4.34 -8.91 -2.75
C SER A 179 5.06 -9.92 -3.66
N HIS A 180 4.37 -10.96 -4.12
CA HIS A 180 4.89 -11.92 -5.10
C HIS A 180 5.09 -11.28 -6.48
N ALA A 181 4.09 -10.56 -7.00
CA ALA A 181 4.20 -9.87 -8.29
C ALA A 181 5.32 -8.83 -8.29
N GLU A 182 5.49 -8.06 -7.22
CA GLU A 182 6.60 -7.12 -7.06
C GLU A 182 7.96 -7.85 -7.00
N ALA A 183 8.05 -9.04 -6.42
CA ALA A 183 9.28 -9.82 -6.38
C ALA A 183 9.68 -10.31 -7.79
N GLU A 184 8.74 -10.84 -8.56
CA GLU A 184 8.98 -11.19 -9.97
C GLU A 184 9.28 -9.96 -10.82
N MET A 185 8.60 -8.82 -10.61
CA MET A 185 8.92 -7.55 -11.29
C MET A 185 10.33 -7.05 -10.97
N ARG A 186 10.83 -7.20 -9.73
CA ARG A 186 12.22 -6.84 -9.37
C ARG A 186 13.22 -7.75 -10.09
N LYS A 187 12.94 -9.06 -10.14
CA LYS A 187 13.76 -10.07 -10.81
C LYS A 187 13.83 -9.86 -12.33
N THR A 188 12.69 -9.65 -12.99
CA THR A 188 12.66 -9.37 -14.43
C THR A 188 13.27 -8.01 -14.76
N ARG A 189 13.08 -6.99 -13.90
CA ARG A 189 13.76 -5.70 -14.06
C ARG A 189 15.28 -5.84 -14.00
N LEU A 190 15.81 -6.56 -13.02
CA LEU A 190 17.25 -6.84 -12.91
C LEU A 190 17.77 -7.65 -14.11
N GLN A 191 16.98 -8.59 -14.64
CA GLN A 191 17.31 -9.28 -15.88
C GLN A 191 17.35 -8.33 -17.09
N ILE A 192 16.40 -7.40 -17.20
CA ILE A 192 16.37 -6.37 -18.26
C ILE A 192 17.55 -5.40 -18.10
N GLU A 193 17.87 -4.96 -16.88
CA GLU A 193 19.01 -4.08 -16.60
C GLU A 193 20.35 -4.78 -16.95
N ASN A 194 20.49 -6.07 -16.66
CA ASN A 194 21.64 -6.87 -17.10
C ASN A 194 21.68 -7.02 -18.63
N CYS A 195 20.56 -7.34 -19.29
CA CYS A 195 20.48 -7.46 -20.74
C CYS A 195 20.77 -6.12 -21.45
N ALA A 196 20.34 -4.99 -20.88
CA ALA A 196 20.68 -3.66 -21.37
C ALA A 196 22.17 -3.37 -21.20
N ALA A 197 22.76 -3.67 -20.03
CA ALA A 197 24.21 -3.54 -19.83
C ALA A 197 25.03 -4.44 -20.79
N TYR A 198 24.57 -5.66 -21.09
CA TYR A 198 25.18 -6.51 -22.10
C TYR A 198 25.00 -5.97 -23.52
N LYS A 199 23.83 -5.43 -23.85
CA LYS A 199 23.58 -4.75 -25.13
C LYS A 199 24.53 -3.56 -25.31
N ASP A 200 24.58 -2.65 -24.32
CA ASP A 200 25.46 -1.47 -24.32
C ASP A 200 26.94 -1.88 -24.45
N PHE A 201 27.36 -2.94 -23.76
CA PHE A 201 28.70 -3.50 -23.87
C PHE A 201 29.01 -4.04 -25.27
N LEU A 202 28.14 -4.89 -25.83
CA LEU A 202 28.28 -5.40 -27.20
C LEU A 202 28.32 -4.24 -28.20
N GLU A 203 27.47 -3.23 -28.02
CA GLU A 203 27.40 -2.03 -28.85
C GLU A 203 28.61 -1.09 -28.79
N ILE A 204 29.46 -1.23 -27.77
CA ILE A 204 30.76 -0.55 -27.66
C ILE A 204 31.84 -1.36 -28.39
N LEU A 205 31.75 -2.70 -28.37
CA LEU A 205 32.66 -3.60 -29.08
C LEU A 205 32.37 -3.70 -30.59
N THR A 206 31.11 -3.50 -31.00
CA THR A 206 30.69 -3.53 -32.41
C THR A 206 31.41 -2.45 -33.22
N LYS A 207 32.05 -2.85 -34.32
CA LYS A 207 32.74 -1.95 -35.25
C LYS A 207 31.79 -0.84 -35.72
N PRO A 208 32.15 0.46 -35.64
CA PRO A 208 31.29 1.58 -36.03
C PRO A 208 30.60 1.44 -37.40
N GLN A 209 31.31 0.91 -38.40
CA GLN A 209 30.78 0.68 -39.75
C GLN A 209 29.52 -0.20 -39.77
N TRP A 210 29.42 -1.18 -38.87
CA TRP A 210 28.25 -2.08 -38.80
C TRP A 210 26.94 -1.33 -38.57
N PHE A 211 26.95 -0.25 -37.77
CA PHE A 211 25.75 0.58 -37.54
C PHE A 211 25.35 1.36 -38.80
N TYR A 212 26.34 1.93 -39.51
CA TYR A 212 26.11 2.63 -40.78
C TYR A 212 25.59 1.69 -41.86
N ASP A 213 26.23 0.53 -42.04
CA ASP A 213 25.83 -0.49 -43.00
C ASP A 213 24.42 -0.99 -42.72
N THR A 214 24.12 -1.34 -41.46
CA THR A 214 22.79 -1.82 -41.02
C THR A 214 21.70 -0.78 -41.26
N LEU A 215 21.91 0.49 -40.86
CA LEU A 215 20.92 1.55 -41.11
C LEU A 215 20.74 1.82 -42.61
N SER A 216 21.83 1.77 -43.38
CA SER A 216 21.76 1.94 -44.84
C SER A 216 20.96 0.82 -45.49
N ASN A 217 21.17 -0.44 -45.10
CA ASN A 217 20.46 -1.60 -45.63
C ASN A 217 18.96 -1.53 -45.30
N LEU A 218 18.60 -1.24 -44.04
CA LEU A 218 17.19 -1.12 -43.62
C LEU A 218 16.45 0.01 -44.34
N ARG A 219 17.07 1.19 -44.47
CA ARG A 219 16.48 2.30 -45.24
C ARG A 219 16.41 1.98 -46.74
N ILE A 220 17.38 1.26 -47.29
CA ILE A 220 17.36 0.78 -48.67
C ILE A 220 16.20 -0.19 -48.88
N GLU A 221 16.02 -1.18 -47.99
CA GLU A 221 14.87 -2.09 -48.03
C GLU A 221 13.54 -1.32 -48.06
N ASP A 222 13.32 -0.41 -47.10
CA ASP A 222 12.10 0.41 -47.02
C ASP A 222 11.84 1.21 -48.31
N ALA A 223 12.90 1.82 -48.85
CA ALA A 223 12.81 2.59 -50.09
C ALA A 223 12.58 1.69 -51.30
N THR A 224 13.20 0.50 -51.37
CA THR A 224 13.00 -0.46 -52.47
C THR A 224 11.59 -1.01 -52.47
N GLU A 225 11.03 -1.41 -51.32
CA GLU A 225 9.66 -1.89 -51.21
C GLU A 225 8.68 -0.83 -51.72
N LYS A 226 8.84 0.42 -51.25
CA LYS A 226 8.01 1.53 -51.73
C LYS A 226 8.16 1.79 -53.23
N ILE A 227 9.38 1.85 -53.77
CA ILE A 227 9.62 2.10 -55.19
C ILE A 227 9.04 0.98 -56.06
N LEU A 228 9.08 -0.27 -55.60
CA LEU A 228 8.48 -1.41 -56.31
C LEU A 228 6.96 -1.33 -56.31
N LEU A 229 6.32 -0.90 -55.21
CA LEU A 229 4.88 -0.66 -55.16
C LEU A 229 4.47 0.52 -56.07
N ASP A 230 5.16 1.66 -55.97
CA ASP A 230 4.92 2.84 -56.83
C ASP A 230 5.10 2.48 -58.32
N ALA A 231 6.06 1.60 -58.65
CA ALA A 231 6.28 1.08 -60.01
C ALA A 231 5.20 0.09 -60.45
N GLU A 232 4.70 -0.79 -59.57
CA GLU A 232 3.57 -1.66 -59.89
C GLU A 232 2.31 -0.85 -60.20
N GLU A 233 1.99 0.16 -59.39
CA GLU A 233 0.87 1.08 -59.65
C GLU A 233 1.05 1.84 -60.98
N ALA A 234 2.27 2.33 -61.26
CA ALA A 234 2.58 2.99 -62.52
C ALA A 234 2.44 2.06 -63.73
N TYR A 235 2.88 0.80 -63.62
CA TYR A 235 2.65 -0.22 -64.65
C TYR A 235 1.16 -0.46 -64.86
N GLN A 236 0.41 -0.76 -63.80
CA GLN A 236 -1.03 -1.03 -63.86
C GLN A 236 -1.81 0.14 -64.50
N ALA A 237 -1.49 1.39 -64.14
CA ALA A 237 -2.13 2.58 -64.71
C ALA A 237 -1.79 2.76 -66.20
N ARG A 238 -0.52 2.60 -66.60
CA ARG A 238 -0.09 2.72 -68.00
C ARG A 238 -0.64 1.56 -68.85
N SER A 239 -0.68 0.32 -68.34
CA SER A 239 -1.26 -0.84 -69.04
C SER A 239 -2.77 -0.70 -69.21
N ALA A 240 -3.48 -0.22 -68.17
CA ALA A 240 -4.90 0.10 -68.27
C ALA A 240 -5.16 1.17 -69.36
N SER A 241 -4.32 2.20 -69.45
CA SER A 241 -4.43 3.21 -70.51
C SER A 241 -4.18 2.64 -71.92
N LEU A 242 -3.21 1.75 -72.11
CA LEU A 242 -2.95 1.10 -73.41
C LEU A 242 -4.13 0.19 -73.83
N THR A 243 -4.58 -0.68 -72.93
CA THR A 243 -5.74 -1.56 -73.19
C THR A 243 -7.01 -0.75 -73.48
N ALA A 244 -7.24 0.37 -72.78
CA ALA A 244 -8.37 1.27 -73.04
C ALA A 244 -8.23 2.00 -74.39
N GLN A 245 -7.03 2.42 -74.78
CA GLN A 245 -6.77 3.04 -76.09
C GLN A 245 -7.04 2.06 -77.24
N GLU A 246 -6.64 0.80 -77.09
CA GLU A 246 -6.90 -0.23 -78.08
C GLU A 246 -8.37 -0.66 -78.14
N ALA A 247 -9.03 -0.80 -76.99
CA ALA A 247 -10.48 -1.01 -76.93
C ALA A 247 -11.22 0.13 -77.65
N ALA A 248 -10.87 1.39 -77.36
CA ALA A 248 -11.44 2.55 -78.05
C ALA A 248 -11.13 2.57 -79.55
N ARG A 249 -9.96 2.09 -79.98
CA ARG A 249 -9.61 1.95 -81.41
C ARG A 249 -10.44 0.87 -82.10
N LEU A 250 -10.66 -0.27 -81.45
CA LEU A 250 -11.52 -1.34 -81.96
C LEU A 250 -12.99 -0.91 -82.00
N GLU A 251 -13.49 -0.25 -80.97
CA GLU A 251 -14.83 0.34 -80.95
C GLU A 251 -15.00 1.38 -82.06
N ALA A 252 -14.03 2.30 -82.24
CA ALA A 252 -14.07 3.29 -83.32
C ALA A 252 -14.05 2.63 -84.71
N ALA A 253 -13.28 1.55 -84.88
CA ALA A 253 -13.26 0.77 -86.13
C ALA A 253 -14.61 0.06 -86.39
N GLN A 254 -15.22 -0.53 -85.35
CA GLN A 254 -16.56 -1.13 -85.44
C GLN A 254 -17.64 -0.08 -85.73
N GLN A 255 -17.60 1.07 -85.06
CA GLN A 255 -18.51 2.18 -85.31
C GLN A 255 -18.35 2.72 -86.74
N ALA A 256 -17.12 2.83 -87.25
CA ALA A 256 -16.86 3.22 -88.63
C ALA A 256 -17.34 2.18 -89.65
N ALA A 257 -17.24 0.88 -89.33
CA ALA A 257 -17.80 -0.20 -90.16
C ALA A 257 -19.34 -0.15 -90.19
N LEU A 258 -19.99 -0.01 -89.03
CA LEU A 258 -21.45 0.15 -88.92
C LEU A 258 -21.96 1.46 -89.55
N ALA A 259 -21.15 2.52 -89.53
CA ALA A 259 -21.45 3.76 -90.25
C ALA A 259 -21.39 3.55 -91.77
N ARG A 260 -20.35 2.85 -92.27
CA ARG A 260 -20.24 2.47 -93.70
C ARG A 260 -21.41 1.58 -94.13
N GLU A 261 -21.80 0.57 -93.36
CA GLU A 261 -23.00 -0.24 -93.66
C GLU A 261 -24.28 0.62 -93.73
N ARG A 262 -24.44 1.60 -92.85
CA ARG A 262 -25.59 2.54 -92.88
C ARG A 262 -25.56 3.47 -94.08
N ASP A 263 -24.38 3.98 -94.44
CA ASP A 263 -24.20 4.84 -95.62
C ASP A 263 -24.41 4.05 -96.92
N GLU A 264 -23.90 2.82 -97.01
CA GLU A 264 -24.12 1.92 -98.15
C GLU A 264 -25.61 1.55 -98.27
N ALA A 265 -26.28 1.17 -97.17
CA ALA A 265 -27.72 0.90 -97.15
C ALA A 265 -28.59 2.12 -97.51
N SER A 266 -28.08 3.34 -97.33
CA SER A 266 -28.75 4.60 -97.72
C SER A 266 -28.42 5.02 -99.17
N SER A 267 -27.26 4.61 -99.70
CA SER A 267 -26.72 5.06 -100.99
C SER A 267 -27.43 4.45 -102.21
N ASP A 268 -28.14 3.33 -102.05
CA ASP A 268 -28.86 2.62 -103.13
C ASP A 268 -29.99 3.43 -103.81
N LYS A 269 -30.26 4.66 -103.34
CA LYS A 269 -31.26 5.57 -103.92
C LYS A 269 -30.76 7.00 -104.16
N ARG A 270 -29.62 7.21 -104.84
CA ARG A 270 -29.41 8.38 -105.76
C ARG A 270 -28.08 8.32 -106.56
N LYS A 271 -28.14 7.83 -107.80
CA LYS A 271 -27.14 8.15 -108.84
C LYS A 271 -27.36 9.56 -109.39
N ARG A 272 -26.42 10.50 -109.17
CA ARG A 272 -25.99 11.50 -110.17
C ARG A 272 -24.80 12.35 -109.69
N PRO A 273 -23.78 12.63 -110.53
CA PRO A 273 -22.60 13.42 -110.17
C PRO A 273 -22.75 14.91 -110.53
N SER A 274 -22.09 15.83 -109.80
CA SER A 274 -21.72 17.16 -110.31
C SER A 274 -20.76 17.96 -109.39
N ILE A 275 -19.48 18.01 -109.78
CA ILE A 275 -18.67 19.23 -110.04
C ILE A 275 -18.71 20.41 -109.03
N SER A 276 -17.49 20.74 -108.54
CA SER A 276 -16.96 22.04 -108.07
C SER A 276 -17.55 22.75 -106.83
N ALA A 277 -16.67 22.97 -105.83
CA ALA A 277 -16.60 24.24 -105.09
C ALA A 277 -15.17 24.46 -104.54
N THR A 278 -14.41 25.30 -105.21
CA THR A 278 -13.05 25.70 -104.80
C THR A 278 -13.11 26.74 -103.68
N ALA A 279 -12.42 26.52 -102.55
CA ALA A 279 -12.20 27.55 -101.54
C ALA A 279 -10.77 27.48 -100.97
N GLN A 280 -9.85 28.18 -101.62
CA GLN A 280 -8.48 28.34 -101.13
C GLN A 280 -8.45 29.28 -99.92
N ARG A 281 -7.65 28.97 -98.89
CA ARG A 281 -7.01 30.01 -98.07
C ARG A 281 -5.58 29.61 -97.72
N LYS A 282 -4.61 30.38 -98.24
CA LYS A 282 -3.16 30.17 -98.10
C LYS A 282 -2.58 30.96 -96.92
N GLY A 283 -1.48 30.46 -96.36
CA GLY A 283 -0.55 31.19 -95.48
C GLY A 283 0.02 30.27 -94.39
N ARG A 284 1.34 30.22 -94.12
CA ARG A 284 2.48 30.94 -94.73
C ARG A 284 3.79 30.11 -94.54
N TYR A 285 4.74 30.30 -95.45
CA TYR A 285 6.04 29.61 -95.54
C TYR A 285 7.01 29.88 -94.39
N GLN A 286 7.82 28.87 -94.04
CA GLN A 286 9.29 28.78 -94.24
C GLN A 286 9.76 27.39 -93.79
N ALA A 287 10.26 26.51 -94.66
CA ALA A 287 11.58 26.52 -95.30
C ALA A 287 12.72 26.05 -94.35
N ASN A 288 12.92 24.73 -94.28
CA ASN A 288 14.25 24.12 -94.30
C ASN A 288 14.15 22.67 -94.78
N ALA A 289 15.16 22.21 -95.52
CA ALA A 289 15.16 20.92 -96.19
C ALA A 289 15.91 19.85 -95.37
N THR A 290 15.37 18.64 -95.32
CA THR A 290 16.05 17.41 -94.92
C THR A 290 15.42 16.25 -95.72
N PRO A 291 16.18 15.18 -96.03
CA PRO A 291 15.90 14.36 -97.20
C PRO A 291 14.73 13.40 -97.00
N VAL A 292 14.20 12.93 -98.14
CA VAL A 292 13.19 11.87 -98.24
C VAL A 292 13.73 10.59 -97.59
N VAL A 293 13.25 10.29 -96.39
CA VAL A 293 13.24 8.94 -95.83
C VAL A 293 11.87 8.35 -96.18
N GLU A 294 11.85 7.14 -96.73
CA GLU A 294 10.61 6.47 -97.09
C GLU A 294 9.72 6.32 -95.86
N ALA A 295 8.48 6.78 -95.97
CA ALA A 295 7.48 6.61 -94.93
C ALA A 295 7.02 5.15 -94.96
N GLU A 296 7.71 4.27 -94.21
CA GLU A 296 7.10 3.00 -93.83
C GLU A 296 5.77 3.30 -93.13
N GLU A 297 4.70 2.68 -93.61
CA GLU A 297 3.40 2.69 -92.95
C GLU A 297 3.59 2.24 -91.50
N PRO A 298 2.96 2.89 -90.50
CA PRO A 298 3.17 2.55 -89.10
C PRO A 298 2.66 1.13 -88.85
N LYS A 299 3.58 0.16 -88.85
CA LYS A 299 3.33 -1.23 -88.49
C LYS A 299 2.64 -1.21 -87.13
N VAL A 300 1.36 -1.60 -87.12
CA VAL A 300 0.53 -1.58 -85.92
C VAL A 300 1.08 -2.62 -84.97
N VAL A 301 1.84 -2.17 -83.98
CA VAL A 301 2.46 -3.02 -82.97
C VAL A 301 1.34 -3.72 -82.18
N PRO A 302 1.33 -5.06 -82.06
CA PRO A 302 0.34 -5.77 -81.26
C PRO A 302 0.35 -5.32 -79.79
N LEU A 303 -0.81 -5.40 -79.12
CA LEU A 303 -0.99 -5.01 -77.72
C LEU A 303 0.03 -5.68 -76.80
N GLU A 304 0.29 -6.97 -77.04
CA GLU A 304 1.19 -7.81 -76.26
C GLU A 304 2.61 -7.23 -76.28
N VAL A 305 3.10 -6.83 -77.46
CA VAL A 305 4.43 -6.23 -77.64
C VAL A 305 4.49 -4.84 -77.02
N GLN A 306 3.40 -4.06 -77.05
CA GLN A 306 3.33 -2.76 -76.36
C GLN A 306 3.37 -2.92 -74.83
N LEU A 307 2.70 -3.93 -74.28
CA LEU A 307 2.71 -4.25 -72.85
C LEU A 307 4.06 -4.80 -72.38
N GLU A 308 4.74 -5.61 -73.18
CA GLU A 308 6.11 -6.07 -72.90
C GLU A 308 7.11 -4.90 -72.86
N HIS A 309 7.04 -3.97 -73.83
CA HIS A 309 7.87 -2.76 -73.82
C HIS A 309 7.51 -1.84 -72.64
N LEU A 310 6.22 -1.75 -72.29
CA LEU A 310 5.79 -1.02 -71.11
C LEU A 310 6.43 -1.60 -69.84
N TYR A 311 6.33 -2.92 -69.65
CA TYR A 311 6.89 -3.62 -68.51
C TYR A 311 8.40 -3.37 -68.39
N ALA A 312 9.15 -3.59 -69.47
CA ALA A 312 10.59 -3.32 -69.50
C ALA A 312 10.93 -1.85 -69.18
N SER A 313 10.16 -0.89 -69.70
CA SER A 313 10.39 0.55 -69.41
C SER A 313 10.13 0.90 -67.94
N VAL A 314 9.12 0.28 -67.30
CA VAL A 314 8.81 0.50 -65.88
C VAL A 314 9.82 -0.23 -64.98
N GLU A 315 10.30 -1.42 -65.39
CA GLU A 315 11.41 -2.06 -64.70
C GLU A 315 12.70 -1.22 -64.74
N GLU A 316 13.03 -0.61 -65.88
CA GLU A 316 14.20 0.28 -66.00
C GLU A 316 14.03 1.55 -65.16
N GLU A 317 12.84 2.15 -65.16
CA GLU A 317 12.47 3.29 -64.31
C GLU A 317 12.61 2.93 -62.81
N ALA A 318 12.11 1.76 -62.39
CA ALA A 318 12.22 1.25 -61.03
C ALA A 318 13.67 0.94 -60.62
N ARG A 319 14.45 0.26 -61.48
CA ARG A 319 15.88 -0.01 -61.26
C ARG A 319 16.69 1.27 -61.14
N ALA A 320 16.42 2.27 -61.98
CA ALA A 320 17.05 3.58 -61.90
C ALA A 320 16.66 4.35 -60.63
N ALA A 321 15.39 4.30 -60.23
CA ALA A 321 14.91 4.89 -58.98
C ALA A 321 15.53 4.23 -57.75
N ILE A 322 15.65 2.90 -57.72
CA ILE A 322 16.36 2.16 -56.66
C ILE A 322 17.84 2.54 -56.62
N ALA A 323 18.52 2.63 -57.76
CA ALA A 323 19.92 3.06 -57.83
C ALA A 323 20.13 4.50 -57.34
N ALA A 324 19.20 5.42 -57.65
CA ALA A 324 19.22 6.79 -57.14
C ALA A 324 18.93 6.86 -55.63
N ALA A 325 17.92 6.12 -55.15
CA ALA A 325 17.54 6.08 -53.74
C ALA A 325 18.65 5.48 -52.87
N THR A 326 19.25 4.35 -53.29
CA THR A 326 20.38 3.71 -52.59
C THR A 326 21.60 4.63 -52.51
N ALA A 327 21.88 5.41 -53.56
CA ALA A 327 22.94 6.42 -53.55
C ALA A 327 22.63 7.57 -52.57
N SER A 328 21.40 8.11 -52.57
CA SER A 328 20.97 9.16 -51.64
C SER A 328 21.05 8.68 -50.19
N ILE A 329 20.48 7.50 -49.89
CA ILE A 329 20.44 6.93 -48.53
C ILE A 329 21.84 6.67 -47.99
N ARG A 330 22.78 6.15 -48.80
CA ARG A 330 24.17 5.95 -48.37
C ARG A 330 24.87 7.29 -48.09
N ALA A 331 24.62 8.33 -48.89
CA ALA A 331 25.16 9.66 -48.64
C ALA A 331 24.55 10.32 -47.38
N GLU A 332 23.25 10.17 -47.16
CA GLU A 332 22.55 10.65 -45.97
C GLU A 332 23.01 9.96 -44.69
N VAL A 333 23.06 8.62 -44.67
CA VAL A 333 23.50 7.82 -43.53
C VAL A 333 24.99 8.07 -43.24
N GLY A 334 25.84 8.20 -44.28
CA GLY A 334 27.25 8.55 -44.13
C GLY A 334 27.50 9.97 -43.59
N ALA A 335 26.50 10.87 -43.63
CA ALA A 335 26.57 12.21 -43.06
C ALA A 335 26.05 12.30 -41.60
N MET A 336 25.44 11.23 -41.07
CA MET A 336 24.91 11.20 -39.71
C MET A 336 26.00 10.88 -38.67
N THR A 337 25.85 11.40 -37.45
CA THR A 337 26.74 11.00 -36.35
C THR A 337 26.40 9.57 -35.90
N LEU A 338 27.39 8.85 -35.37
CA LEU A 338 27.16 7.48 -34.86
C LEU A 338 26.10 7.42 -33.74
N ALA A 339 25.92 8.50 -32.97
CA ALA A 339 24.84 8.62 -32.00
C ALA A 339 23.46 8.69 -32.70
N ASP A 340 23.31 9.57 -33.69
CA ASP A 340 22.06 9.70 -34.46
C ASP A 340 21.71 8.40 -35.20
N VAL A 341 22.71 7.68 -35.71
CA VAL A 341 22.55 6.37 -36.38
C VAL A 341 22.04 5.31 -35.40
N LYS A 342 22.62 5.22 -34.20
CA LYS A 342 22.16 4.31 -33.14
C LYS A 342 20.75 4.66 -32.67
N ASP A 343 20.48 5.94 -32.41
CA ASP A 343 19.15 6.39 -31.99
C ASP A 343 18.09 6.06 -33.05
N ASP A 344 18.38 6.26 -34.34
CA ASP A 344 17.51 5.86 -35.46
C ASP A 344 17.26 4.34 -35.48
N LEU A 345 18.31 3.53 -35.35
CA LEU A 345 18.19 2.06 -35.33
C LEU A 345 17.30 1.58 -34.19
N HIS A 346 17.42 2.14 -32.98
CA HIS A 346 16.65 1.71 -31.82
C HIS A 346 15.22 2.27 -31.75
N HIS A 347 14.94 3.43 -32.35
CA HIS A 347 13.63 4.08 -32.24
C HIS A 347 12.73 3.87 -33.47
N LYS A 348 13.29 3.67 -34.67
CA LYS A 348 12.51 3.55 -35.91
C LYS A 348 12.23 2.11 -36.33
N TYR A 349 13.08 1.17 -35.92
CA TYR A 349 13.00 -0.23 -36.35
C TYR A 349 12.71 -1.16 -35.16
N GLU A 350 11.87 -2.18 -35.40
CA GLU A 350 11.63 -3.23 -34.40
C GLU A 350 12.88 -4.08 -34.18
N GLU A 351 13.15 -4.48 -32.93
CA GLU A 351 14.32 -5.28 -32.55
C GLU A 351 14.48 -6.59 -33.35
N LYS A 352 13.38 -7.15 -33.87
CA LYS A 352 13.38 -8.37 -34.70
C LYS A 352 13.90 -8.17 -36.12
N ARG A 353 13.88 -6.93 -36.62
CA ARG A 353 14.33 -6.59 -37.98
C ARG A 353 15.82 -6.22 -38.00
N LEU A 354 16.37 -5.82 -36.86
CA LEU A 354 17.80 -5.56 -36.70
C LEU A 354 18.59 -6.88 -36.79
N PRO A 355 19.59 -7.00 -37.68
CA PRO A 355 20.58 -8.06 -37.60
C PRO A 355 21.29 -8.05 -36.24
N LEU A 356 21.78 -9.20 -35.80
CA LEU A 356 22.62 -9.30 -34.61
C LEU A 356 24.01 -8.72 -34.90
N CYS A 357 24.61 -7.99 -33.95
CA CYS A 357 25.97 -7.45 -34.11
C CYS A 357 27.06 -8.54 -34.23
N PHE A 358 26.81 -9.69 -33.62
CA PHE A 358 27.66 -10.87 -33.61
C PHE A 358 26.79 -12.10 -33.90
N THR A 359 27.25 -12.98 -34.78
CA THR A 359 26.52 -14.18 -35.20
C THR A 359 26.96 -15.40 -34.39
N SER A 360 28.23 -15.45 -34.00
CA SER A 360 28.79 -16.49 -33.13
C SER A 360 29.41 -15.89 -31.86
N VAL A 361 29.66 -16.74 -30.85
CA VAL A 361 30.44 -16.33 -29.66
C VAL A 361 31.93 -16.21 -30.00
N ASP A 362 32.39 -16.93 -31.03
CA ASP A 362 33.77 -16.89 -31.50
C ASP A 362 34.09 -15.52 -32.12
N ASP A 363 33.12 -14.83 -32.74
CA ASP A 363 33.26 -13.45 -33.25
C ASP A 363 33.71 -12.47 -32.14
N LEU A 364 33.22 -12.68 -30.91
CA LEU A 364 33.60 -11.88 -29.74
C LEU A 364 34.98 -12.29 -29.21
N LEU A 365 35.32 -13.58 -29.27
CA LEU A 365 36.67 -14.06 -28.95
C LEU A 365 37.71 -13.51 -29.93
N GLU A 366 37.39 -13.40 -31.22
CA GLU A 366 38.23 -12.71 -32.20
C GLU A 366 38.45 -11.24 -31.82
N VAL A 367 37.41 -10.51 -31.38
CA VAL A 367 37.59 -9.12 -30.89
C VAL A 367 38.52 -9.07 -29.69
N PHE A 368 38.41 -10.00 -28.73
CA PHE A 368 39.34 -10.09 -27.60
C PHE A 368 40.77 -10.41 -28.05
N ILE A 369 40.96 -11.40 -28.92
CA ILE A 369 42.29 -11.77 -29.47
C ILE A 369 42.92 -10.59 -30.19
N ASN A 370 42.18 -9.87 -31.05
CA ASN A 370 42.70 -8.68 -31.75
C ASN A 370 43.12 -7.57 -30.77
N VAL A 371 42.41 -7.41 -29.63
CA VAL A 371 42.78 -6.44 -28.58
C VAL A 371 43.97 -6.93 -27.76
N GLU A 372 44.07 -8.23 -27.47
CA GLU A 372 45.22 -8.83 -26.78
C GLU A 372 46.49 -8.76 -27.64
N GLU A 373 46.40 -9.11 -28.93
CA GLU A 373 47.49 -8.97 -29.91
C GLU A 373 47.89 -7.50 -30.11
N GLY A 374 46.93 -6.58 -30.21
CA GLY A 374 47.20 -5.14 -30.31
C GLY A 374 47.88 -4.57 -29.06
N ASN A 375 47.45 -5.01 -27.87
CA ASN A 375 48.10 -4.62 -26.61
C ASN A 375 49.49 -5.25 -26.47
N LEU A 376 49.67 -6.51 -26.88
CA LEU A 376 50.97 -7.18 -26.87
C LEU A 376 51.95 -6.52 -27.85
N PHE A 377 51.49 -6.16 -29.06
CA PHE A 377 52.25 -5.39 -30.03
C PHE A 377 52.63 -4.01 -29.48
N LEU A 378 51.72 -3.32 -28.79
CA LEU A 378 52.02 -2.03 -28.16
C LEU A 378 53.06 -2.17 -27.04
N ILE A 379 52.95 -3.19 -26.18
CA ILE A 379 53.94 -3.48 -25.13
C ILE A 379 55.30 -3.82 -25.75
N GLN A 380 55.33 -4.66 -26.79
CA GLN A 380 56.55 -4.99 -27.51
C GLN A 380 57.18 -3.74 -28.15
N ASN A 381 56.38 -2.90 -28.81
CA ASN A 381 56.87 -1.67 -29.42
C ASN A 381 57.40 -0.67 -28.37
N CYS A 382 56.76 -0.56 -27.20
CA CYS A 382 57.31 0.20 -26.08
C CYS A 382 58.66 -0.35 -25.62
N HIS A 383 58.79 -1.66 -25.40
CA HIS A 383 60.06 -2.27 -24.99
C HIS A 383 61.16 -2.13 -26.06
N GLU A 384 60.83 -2.28 -27.35
CA GLU A 384 61.78 -2.09 -28.46
C GLU A 384 62.27 -0.64 -28.53
N LEU A 385 61.37 0.35 -28.38
CA LEU A 385 61.73 1.76 -28.31
C LEU A 385 62.51 2.13 -27.03
N GLU A 386 62.22 1.45 -25.91
CA GLU A 386 62.98 1.59 -24.66
C GLU A 386 64.39 1.01 -24.80
N GLU A 387 64.57 -0.17 -25.42
CA GLU A 387 65.89 -0.77 -25.70
C GLU A 387 66.70 0.06 -26.71
N GLU A 388 66.06 0.59 -27.77
CA GLU A 388 66.71 1.52 -28.70
C GLU A 388 67.15 2.82 -28.00
N LEU A 389 66.32 3.37 -27.11
CA LEU A 389 66.65 4.56 -26.33
C LEU A 389 67.80 4.29 -25.34
N GLU A 390 67.75 3.20 -24.57
CA GLU A 390 68.84 2.79 -23.67
C GLU A 390 70.16 2.56 -24.44
N GLY A 391 70.08 1.97 -25.65
CA GLY A 391 71.23 1.79 -26.53
C GLY A 391 71.85 3.11 -27.00
N VAL A 392 71.02 4.09 -27.39
CA VAL A 392 71.46 5.44 -27.77
C VAL A 392 72.02 6.21 -26.55
N GLU A 393 71.38 6.12 -25.39
CA GLU A 393 71.88 6.74 -24.16
C GLU A 393 73.22 6.15 -23.72
N MET A 394 73.38 4.83 -23.78
CA MET A 394 74.64 4.15 -23.49
C MET A 394 75.75 4.53 -24.50
N GLY A 395 75.43 4.59 -25.79
CA GLY A 395 76.37 5.03 -26.83
C GLY A 395 76.81 6.49 -26.63
N TYR A 396 75.86 7.38 -26.34
CA TYR A 396 76.14 8.78 -26.00
C TYR A 396 76.99 8.93 -24.74
N MET A 397 76.73 8.11 -23.71
CA MET A 397 77.53 8.07 -22.48
C MET A 397 78.98 7.63 -22.75
N GLN A 398 79.18 6.59 -23.58
CA GLN A 398 80.52 6.13 -23.98
C GLN A 398 81.27 7.17 -24.81
N GLU A 399 80.64 7.74 -25.85
CA GLU A 399 81.27 8.80 -26.66
C GLU A 399 81.63 10.04 -25.81
N ARG A 400 80.77 10.39 -24.84
CA ARG A 400 81.04 11.47 -23.88
C ARG A 400 82.22 11.14 -22.96
N GLU A 401 82.37 9.89 -22.51
CA GLU A 401 83.50 9.45 -21.69
C GLU A 401 84.80 9.42 -22.49
N GLU A 402 84.80 8.90 -23.73
CA GLU A 402 85.96 8.94 -24.62
C GLU A 402 86.38 10.37 -24.99
N MET A 403 85.40 11.24 -25.29
CA MET A 403 85.65 12.66 -25.56
C MET A 403 86.23 13.37 -24.32
N ASN A 404 85.69 13.12 -23.13
CA ASN A 404 86.25 13.67 -21.88
C ASN A 404 87.68 13.16 -21.65
N ALA A 405 87.95 11.86 -21.81
CA ALA A 405 89.30 11.29 -21.68
C ALA A 405 90.28 11.86 -22.71
N MET A 406 89.83 12.14 -23.94
CA MET A 406 90.65 12.80 -24.96
C MET A 406 90.88 14.28 -24.62
N VAL A 407 89.88 14.99 -24.11
CA VAL A 407 90.03 16.37 -23.61
C VAL A 407 91.04 16.41 -22.47
N ASP A 408 90.92 15.52 -21.47
CA ASP A 408 91.86 15.40 -20.34
C ASP A 408 93.28 15.04 -20.80
N GLN A 409 93.42 14.15 -21.79
CA GLN A 409 94.73 13.85 -22.38
C GLN A 409 95.32 15.07 -23.10
N ARG A 410 94.50 15.85 -23.83
CA ARG A 410 94.96 17.03 -24.57
C ARG A 410 95.25 18.21 -23.66
N THR A 411 94.48 18.42 -22.59
CA THR A 411 94.79 19.44 -21.58
C THR A 411 96.07 19.09 -20.83
N ALA A 412 96.26 17.83 -20.41
CA ALA A 412 97.52 17.39 -19.81
C ALA A 412 98.73 17.54 -20.77
N GLN A 413 98.57 17.27 -22.07
CA GLN A 413 99.61 17.55 -23.07
C GLN A 413 99.90 19.05 -23.21
N LEU A 414 98.87 19.90 -23.20
CA LEU A 414 99.03 21.36 -23.24
C LEU A 414 99.70 21.89 -21.97
N GLU A 415 99.37 21.38 -20.79
CA GLU A 415 100.01 21.71 -19.51
C GLU A 415 101.49 21.26 -19.48
N ALA A 416 101.79 20.05 -19.96
CA ALA A 416 103.17 19.58 -20.09
C ALA A 416 103.99 20.40 -21.09
N LEU A 417 103.41 20.76 -22.24
CA LEU A 417 104.08 21.59 -23.25
C LEU A 417 104.25 23.04 -22.77
N THR A 418 103.25 23.64 -22.14
CA THR A 418 103.37 25.00 -21.57
C THR A 418 104.40 25.03 -20.43
N SER A 419 104.46 23.99 -19.59
CA SER A 419 105.53 23.82 -18.59
C SER A 419 106.91 23.67 -19.24
N SER A 420 107.06 22.80 -20.24
CA SER A 420 108.32 22.61 -20.97
C SER A 420 108.77 23.87 -21.71
N VAL A 421 107.83 24.66 -22.26
CA VAL A 421 108.12 25.96 -22.89
C VAL A 421 108.52 26.98 -21.82
N ALA A 422 107.86 27.03 -20.66
CA ALA A 422 108.25 27.90 -19.55
C ALA A 422 109.63 27.54 -18.96
N GLU A 423 109.97 26.26 -18.86
CA GLU A 423 111.31 25.80 -18.50
C GLU A 423 112.36 26.15 -19.56
N ALA A 424 112.05 25.94 -20.84
CA ALA A 424 112.94 26.29 -21.94
C ALA A 424 113.17 27.80 -22.00
N GLN A 425 112.13 28.61 -21.78
CA GLN A 425 112.22 30.07 -21.66
C GLN A 425 113.08 30.50 -20.46
N LYS A 426 112.92 29.87 -19.29
CA LYS A 426 113.80 30.13 -18.12
C LYS A 426 115.26 29.73 -18.38
N LYS A 427 115.49 28.60 -19.05
CA LYS A 427 116.85 28.14 -19.43
C LYS A 427 117.46 29.04 -20.49
N LEU A 428 116.67 29.50 -21.46
CA LEU A 428 117.08 30.49 -22.46
C LEU A 428 117.44 31.82 -21.79
N GLN A 429 116.58 32.34 -20.91
CA GLN A 429 116.86 33.54 -20.11
C GLN A 429 118.17 33.39 -19.30
N ALA A 430 118.34 32.29 -18.58
CA ALA A 430 119.57 32.04 -17.80
C ALA A 430 120.82 31.83 -18.67
N LEU A 431 120.68 31.29 -19.88
CA LEU A 431 121.79 31.17 -20.83
C LEU A 431 122.09 32.50 -21.52
N ASP A 432 121.10 33.30 -21.91
CA ASP A 432 121.30 34.64 -22.46
C ASP A 432 121.97 35.55 -21.41
N GLU A 433 121.50 35.51 -20.15
CA GLU A 433 122.13 36.21 -19.02
C GLU A 433 123.58 35.74 -18.76
N ARG A 434 123.88 34.44 -18.97
CA ARG A 434 125.23 33.88 -18.78
C ARG A 434 126.16 34.10 -19.98
N MET A 435 125.63 34.08 -21.20
CA MET A 435 126.31 34.44 -22.44
C MET A 435 126.68 35.93 -22.40
N MET A 436 125.76 36.78 -21.92
CA MET A 436 126.03 38.19 -21.58
C MET A 436 127.11 38.37 -20.51
N ALA A 437 127.40 37.36 -19.69
CA ALA A 437 128.39 37.43 -18.62
C ALA A 437 129.78 36.87 -18.96
N LEU A 438 129.92 35.94 -19.92
CA LEU A 438 131.15 35.14 -20.06
C LEU A 438 131.95 35.25 -21.38
N GLU A 439 131.37 35.69 -22.50
CA GLU A 439 132.10 35.67 -23.78
C GLU A 439 132.38 37.06 -24.37
N PRO A 440 133.65 37.54 -24.28
CA PRO A 440 134.15 38.51 -25.23
C PRO A 440 134.43 37.82 -26.59
N HIS A 441 133.59 38.16 -27.57
CA HIS A 441 133.80 38.01 -29.01
C HIS A 441 133.63 36.63 -29.68
N GLY A 442 132.84 36.67 -30.77
CA GLY A 442 133.24 36.04 -32.03
C GLY A 442 132.33 34.90 -32.50
N ASN A 443 131.02 35.10 -32.63
CA ASN A 443 130.36 35.80 -33.77
C ASN A 443 130.42 35.02 -35.11
N VAL A 444 129.40 35.26 -35.95
CA VAL A 444 129.21 34.82 -37.34
C VAL A 444 128.58 33.41 -37.52
N GLN A 445 127.43 33.14 -38.16
CA GLN A 445 126.23 33.88 -38.63
C GLN A 445 125.78 33.32 -40.00
N ALA A 446 124.46 33.35 -40.28
CA ALA A 446 123.82 33.24 -41.60
C ALA A 446 123.89 31.85 -42.32
N ASN A 447 122.96 31.49 -43.21
CA ASN A 447 121.62 31.99 -43.54
C ASN A 447 120.88 30.89 -44.34
N ALA A 448 119.55 30.80 -44.23
CA ALA A 448 118.72 30.11 -45.23
C ALA A 448 117.30 30.73 -45.34
N PRO A 449 116.66 30.80 -46.53
CA PRO A 449 115.41 31.52 -46.79
C PRO A 449 114.18 30.56 -46.70
N ALA A 450 112.92 30.98 -46.49
CA ALA A 450 112.08 32.04 -47.07
C ALA A 450 111.47 31.73 -48.45
N GLY A 451 110.14 31.50 -48.46
CA GLY A 451 109.21 31.50 -49.61
C GLY A 451 107.79 31.72 -49.05
N SER A 452 106.98 32.71 -49.44
CA SER A 452 106.50 33.12 -50.79
C SER A 452 105.54 32.06 -51.38
N THR A 453 104.32 32.30 -51.86
CA THR A 453 103.45 33.48 -52.10
C THR A 453 102.17 32.97 -52.81
N ALA A 454 101.07 33.71 -52.70
CA ALA A 454 100.10 34.00 -53.78
C ALA A 454 99.20 32.90 -54.42
N THR A 455 97.90 33.24 -54.44
CA THR A 455 96.93 33.09 -55.55
C THR A 455 96.59 31.72 -56.13
N THR A 456 95.29 31.42 -56.28
CA THR A 456 94.62 31.28 -57.61
C THR A 456 93.14 30.94 -57.44
N SER A 457 92.29 31.60 -58.22
CA SER A 457 90.84 31.32 -58.37
C SER A 457 90.59 29.93 -59.01
N LYS A 458 89.33 29.68 -59.43
CA LYS A 458 88.95 28.79 -60.57
C LYS A 458 88.38 27.40 -60.19
N ARG A 459 87.05 27.34 -60.36
CA ARG A 459 86.33 26.27 -61.07
C ARG A 459 86.24 24.89 -60.40
N VAL A 460 85.08 24.66 -59.78
CA VAL A 460 84.10 23.62 -60.19
C VAL A 460 84.70 22.39 -60.90
N ARG A 461 84.87 21.26 -60.20
CA ARG A 461 84.53 19.91 -60.69
C ARG A 461 84.73 18.84 -59.60
N ALA A 462 83.71 17.99 -59.48
CA ALA A 462 83.66 16.64 -58.93
C ALA A 462 84.93 15.96 -58.37
N GLY A 463 84.75 15.31 -57.21
CA GLY A 463 85.53 14.18 -56.72
C GLY A 463 85.75 14.25 -55.20
N ALA A 464 85.56 13.19 -54.42
CA ALA A 464 84.91 11.91 -54.69
C ALA A 464 84.62 11.21 -53.33
N SER A 465 83.65 10.28 -53.32
CA SER A 465 83.38 9.32 -52.21
C SER A 465 82.84 9.91 -50.89
N SER A 466 81.86 9.34 -50.19
CA SER A 466 80.80 8.35 -50.51
C SER A 466 79.89 8.21 -49.28
N ILE A 467 78.60 7.87 -49.45
CA ILE A 467 77.59 7.63 -48.37
C ILE A 467 77.22 8.98 -47.69
N GLY A 468 76.04 9.60 -47.81
CA GLY A 468 74.65 9.12 -47.81
C GLY A 468 74.00 9.63 -46.50
N GLY A 469 72.84 10.29 -46.41
CA GLY A 469 71.75 10.68 -47.31
C GLY A 469 70.59 11.13 -46.40
N ALA A 470 70.55 12.41 -46.01
CA ALA A 470 69.64 13.41 -46.56
C ALA A 470 68.15 13.22 -46.20
N TRP A 471 67.74 13.65 -45.01
CA TRP A 471 66.36 14.07 -44.72
C TRP A 471 66.39 15.36 -43.89
N ASP A 472 65.82 16.44 -44.44
CA ASP A 472 65.69 17.75 -43.79
C ASP A 472 64.41 17.81 -42.94
N THR A 473 64.52 18.22 -41.68
CA THR A 473 63.48 19.04 -41.00
C THR A 473 64.11 19.94 -39.94
N ALA A 474 63.86 21.24 -40.06
CA ALA A 474 64.35 22.25 -39.14
C ALA A 474 63.51 22.31 -37.85
N GLY A 475 64.07 22.84 -36.75
CA GLY A 475 63.19 23.46 -35.74
C GLY A 475 63.67 23.65 -34.30
N VAL A 476 64.71 22.94 -33.82
CA VAL A 476 65.08 23.00 -32.38
C VAL A 476 66.53 23.41 -32.17
N ALA A 477 66.85 24.66 -32.52
CA ALA A 477 68.17 25.25 -32.35
C ALA A 477 68.10 26.67 -31.75
N SER A 478 67.63 26.76 -30.49
CA SER A 478 67.94 27.88 -29.59
C SER A 478 67.82 27.43 -28.13
N ALA A 479 68.63 26.44 -27.74
CA ALA A 479 68.88 26.13 -26.34
C ALA A 479 69.72 27.26 -25.72
N THR A 480 69.09 28.41 -25.50
CA THR A 480 69.65 29.50 -24.69
C THR A 480 69.95 28.89 -23.32
N LYS A 481 71.22 28.94 -22.89
CA LYS A 481 71.62 28.45 -21.56
C LYS A 481 70.92 29.29 -20.50
N MET A 482 69.75 28.83 -20.06
CA MET A 482 68.99 29.43 -18.97
C MET A 482 69.87 29.45 -17.72
N ALA A 483 69.88 30.57 -17.00
CA ALA A 483 70.61 30.64 -15.74
C ALA A 483 70.01 29.60 -14.76
N PRO A 484 70.81 28.95 -13.90
CA PRO A 484 70.30 27.91 -13.00
C PRO A 484 69.17 28.43 -12.07
N GLU A 485 69.23 29.71 -11.69
CA GLU A 485 68.15 30.39 -10.97
C GLU A 485 66.84 30.47 -11.78
N GLU A 486 66.89 30.79 -13.08
CA GLU A 486 65.70 30.88 -13.94
C GLU A 486 65.10 29.51 -14.28
N LEU A 487 65.93 28.47 -14.38
CA LEU A 487 65.44 27.10 -14.50
C LEU A 487 64.74 26.68 -13.21
N LYS A 488 65.33 27.00 -12.05
CA LYS A 488 64.75 26.72 -10.74
C LYS A 488 63.39 27.42 -10.57
N THR A 489 63.27 28.71 -10.87
CA THR A 489 61.97 29.41 -10.76
C THR A 489 60.92 28.84 -11.70
N LYS A 490 61.27 28.47 -12.95
CA LYS A 490 60.32 27.82 -13.88
C LYS A 490 59.89 26.42 -13.42
N VAL A 491 60.79 25.66 -12.81
CA VAL A 491 60.47 24.36 -12.21
C VAL A 491 59.57 24.54 -10.99
N GLU A 492 59.83 25.54 -10.14
CA GLU A 492 58.96 25.90 -9.01
C GLU A 492 57.57 26.34 -9.49
N GLU A 493 57.45 27.23 -10.50
CA GLU A 493 56.18 27.62 -11.12
C GLU A 493 55.41 26.44 -11.74
N SER A 494 56.12 25.52 -12.42
CA SER A 494 55.51 24.32 -13.01
C SER A 494 54.98 23.36 -11.94
N ILE A 495 55.75 23.16 -10.87
CA ILE A 495 55.36 22.35 -9.71
C ILE A 495 54.15 22.99 -8.99
N GLU A 496 54.16 24.31 -8.79
CA GLU A 496 53.00 25.03 -8.23
C GLU A 496 51.76 24.88 -9.10
N HIS A 497 51.89 24.97 -10.43
CA HIS A 497 50.78 24.76 -11.36
C HIS A 497 50.21 23.34 -11.27
N ILE A 498 51.07 22.32 -11.24
CA ILE A 498 50.66 20.90 -11.08
C ILE A 498 49.95 20.68 -9.74
N PHE A 499 50.50 21.19 -8.63
CA PHE A 499 49.84 21.11 -7.32
C PHE A 499 48.54 21.92 -7.27
N HIS A 500 48.43 23.04 -7.98
CA HIS A 500 47.19 23.79 -8.08
C HIS A 500 46.12 23.03 -8.87
N LEU A 501 46.48 22.39 -9.99
CA LEU A 501 45.58 21.50 -10.75
C LEU A 501 45.15 20.28 -9.94
N LEU A 502 46.06 19.62 -9.23
CA LEU A 502 45.72 18.51 -8.34
C LEU A 502 44.77 18.96 -7.23
N ARG A 503 45.05 20.10 -6.57
CA ARG A 503 44.23 20.60 -5.45
C ARG A 503 42.88 21.13 -5.88
N THR A 504 42.76 21.70 -7.08
CA THR A 504 41.46 22.12 -7.65
C THR A 504 40.69 20.94 -8.25
N GLY A 505 41.37 20.00 -8.90
CA GLY A 505 40.83 18.73 -9.39
C GLY A 505 40.25 17.88 -8.26
N ASP A 506 40.99 17.70 -7.17
CA ASP A 506 40.49 17.00 -5.97
C ASP A 506 39.30 17.72 -5.34
N GLN A 507 39.30 19.06 -5.28
CA GLN A 507 38.13 19.81 -4.80
C GLN A 507 36.91 19.61 -5.71
N GLN A 508 37.09 19.64 -7.03
CA GLN A 508 36.02 19.35 -8.01
C GLN A 508 35.50 17.91 -7.87
N LEU A 509 36.39 16.92 -7.73
CA LEU A 509 36.04 15.52 -7.52
C LEU A 509 35.30 15.33 -6.19
N LYS A 510 35.75 15.97 -5.10
CA LYS A 510 35.16 15.86 -3.76
C LYS A 510 33.80 16.55 -3.68
N LEU A 511 33.62 17.71 -4.33
CA LEU A 511 32.32 18.37 -4.51
C LEU A 511 31.36 17.54 -5.38
N LYS A 512 31.87 16.89 -6.44
CA LYS A 512 31.10 16.00 -7.33
C LYS A 512 30.71 14.69 -6.64
N ALA A 513 31.53 14.18 -5.73
CA ALA A 513 31.24 12.98 -4.92
C ALA A 513 30.28 13.24 -3.75
N GLN A 514 30.30 14.44 -3.14
CA GLN A 514 29.39 14.78 -2.04
C GLN A 514 27.95 15.15 -2.49
N SER A 515 27.67 15.19 -3.80
CA SER A 515 26.36 15.55 -4.34
C SER A 515 25.78 14.47 -5.26
N PRO A 516 25.29 13.33 -4.73
CA PRO A 516 24.63 12.28 -5.51
C PRO A 516 23.16 12.64 -5.80
N SER A 517 22.91 13.85 -6.31
CA SER A 517 21.62 14.28 -6.84
C SER A 517 21.77 15.58 -7.63
N LEU A 518 20.99 15.72 -8.71
CA LEU A 518 20.88 16.93 -9.56
C LEU A 518 22.15 17.30 -10.37
N ARG A 519 22.31 16.69 -11.56
CA ARG A 519 22.99 17.34 -12.69
C ARG A 519 22.19 17.19 -13.99
N LYS A 520 21.51 18.26 -14.41
CA LYS A 520 21.24 18.52 -15.83
C LYS A 520 21.26 20.02 -16.10
N SER A 521 22.05 20.40 -17.11
CA SER A 521 22.16 21.73 -17.72
C SER A 521 22.77 22.85 -16.87
N VAL A 522 23.93 23.36 -17.31
CA VAL A 522 24.10 24.68 -17.97
C VAL A 522 25.60 24.86 -18.25
N ASP A 523 25.99 25.05 -19.53
CA ASP A 523 26.88 26.15 -19.96
C ASP A 523 27.22 26.10 -21.48
N GLY A 524 27.02 27.24 -22.17
CA GLY A 524 27.58 27.61 -23.48
C GLY A 524 27.10 26.87 -24.76
N ALA A 525 27.05 27.49 -25.95
CA ALA A 525 27.04 28.92 -26.32
C ALA A 525 26.56 29.09 -27.79
N ASN A 526 25.81 30.17 -28.06
CA ASN A 526 25.61 30.86 -29.35
C ASN A 526 25.80 30.12 -30.71
N VAL A 527 24.69 29.81 -31.40
CA VAL A 527 24.48 30.12 -32.85
C VAL A 527 23.01 30.49 -33.07
N ALA A 528 22.72 31.45 -33.96
CA ALA A 528 21.39 31.98 -34.21
C ALA A 528 20.60 31.22 -35.31
N GLY A 529 19.27 31.22 -35.23
CA GLY A 529 18.40 30.69 -36.28
C GLY A 529 16.89 30.82 -35.96
N ASN A 530 16.17 31.65 -36.72
CA ASN A 530 14.71 31.82 -36.60
C ASN A 530 13.95 30.55 -37.03
N ALA A 531 12.89 30.18 -36.31
CA ALA A 531 11.52 30.15 -36.86
C ALA A 531 10.45 29.78 -35.81
N SER A 532 9.45 30.64 -35.68
CA SER A 532 8.23 30.39 -34.89
C SER A 532 7.35 29.30 -35.54
N HIS A 533 6.74 28.40 -34.75
CA HIS A 533 5.27 28.22 -34.76
C HIS A 533 4.67 27.23 -33.72
N ARG A 534 3.65 27.74 -33.01
CA ARG A 534 2.38 27.08 -32.61
C ARG A 534 2.30 25.96 -31.54
N ARG A 535 1.63 26.38 -30.45
CA ARG A 535 0.40 25.78 -29.86
C ARG A 535 0.49 24.45 -29.10
N SER A 536 0.59 24.61 -27.78
CA SER A 536 -0.34 24.06 -26.77
C SER A 536 -1.54 23.21 -27.24
N ARG A 537 -1.71 22.02 -26.61
CA ARG A 537 -2.84 21.74 -25.70
C ARG A 537 -2.78 20.40 -24.95
N ALA A 538 -3.13 20.50 -23.66
CA ALA A 538 -4.03 19.63 -22.90
C ALA A 538 -3.53 18.37 -22.14
N ALA A 539 -4.19 18.22 -20.99
CA ALA A 539 -4.53 16.99 -20.25
C ALA A 539 -3.43 16.26 -19.47
N SER A 540 -3.31 16.62 -18.19
CA SER A 540 -2.93 15.67 -17.13
C SER A 540 -4.06 15.56 -16.12
N MET A 541 -4.56 14.34 -15.91
CA MET A 541 -5.34 13.95 -14.74
C MET A 541 -4.89 12.55 -14.35
N HIS A 542 -4.31 12.36 -13.16
CA HIS A 542 -4.51 11.17 -12.34
C HIS A 542 -4.07 11.38 -10.88
N ARG A 543 -4.63 10.53 -10.01
CA ARG A 543 -4.79 10.61 -8.54
C ARG A 543 -3.48 10.64 -7.70
N GLY A 544 -3.58 11.10 -6.44
CA GLY A 544 -2.53 11.09 -5.39
C GLY A 544 -2.29 9.70 -4.75
N PRO A 545 -2.03 9.53 -3.42
CA PRO A 545 -2.25 10.44 -2.26
C PRO A 545 -1.13 10.41 -1.16
N LYS A 546 -1.49 10.68 0.12
CA LYS A 546 -0.69 10.71 1.40
C LYS A 546 -0.10 12.10 1.74
N ALA A 547 0.05 12.55 3.00
CA ALA A 547 -0.24 11.97 4.34
C ALA A 547 -0.46 13.08 5.42
N LEU A 548 -0.96 12.66 6.60
CA LEU A 548 -1.00 13.29 7.94
C LEU A 548 -0.59 14.77 8.13
N GLN A 549 -1.44 15.56 8.82
CA GLN A 549 -1.23 15.99 10.23
C GLN A 549 -2.39 16.84 10.79
N SER A 550 -2.38 17.04 12.11
CA SER A 550 -3.44 17.62 12.96
C SER A 550 -3.48 19.16 13.04
N SER A 551 -4.68 19.77 13.08
CA SER A 551 -5.02 21.03 13.81
C SER A 551 -6.52 21.34 13.56
N ALA A 552 -7.43 21.24 14.53
CA ALA A 552 -7.80 22.25 15.56
C ALA A 552 -8.98 23.19 15.17
N MET A 553 -10.07 23.05 15.92
CA MET A 553 -10.94 24.12 16.48
C MET A 553 -11.89 24.97 15.60
N GLN A 554 -13.05 25.29 16.24
CA GLN A 554 -14.00 26.39 16.01
C GLN A 554 -14.90 26.33 14.74
N THR A 555 -16.18 26.78 14.72
CA THR A 555 -17.14 27.18 15.78
C THR A 555 -18.58 27.28 15.22
N GLY A 556 -19.59 26.96 16.05
CA GLY A 556 -20.96 27.52 15.94
C GLY A 556 -21.94 26.82 14.96
N LYS A 557 -23.26 27.05 15.07
CA LYS A 557 -24.00 27.87 16.05
C LYS A 557 -25.53 27.57 16.00
N MET A 558 -26.19 27.55 17.18
CA MET A 558 -27.67 27.65 17.40
C MET A 558 -28.53 26.44 16.94
N LYS A 559 -29.74 26.18 17.47
CA LYS A 559 -30.59 26.88 18.47
C LYS A 559 -31.49 25.90 19.25
N ALA A 560 -31.93 26.31 20.45
CA ALA A 560 -32.68 25.55 21.45
C ALA A 560 -34.15 25.18 21.13
N ALA A 561 -34.70 24.18 21.84
CA ALA A 561 -35.87 24.35 22.74
C ALA A 561 -36.23 23.10 23.60
N THR A 562 -36.16 23.25 24.94
CA THR A 562 -37.16 22.83 25.95
C THR A 562 -37.57 21.35 26.14
N GLY A 563 -37.51 20.82 27.39
CA GLY A 563 -38.65 20.03 27.91
C GLY A 563 -38.54 18.81 28.86
N GLY A 564 -37.76 18.84 29.95
CA GLY A 564 -38.12 18.16 31.23
C GLY A 564 -37.94 16.62 31.39
N PRO A 565 -37.98 16.07 32.64
CA PRO A 565 -37.36 14.77 32.96
C PRO A 565 -38.26 13.72 33.69
N SER A 566 -37.85 12.44 33.71
CA SER A 566 -38.25 11.47 34.76
C SER A 566 -37.33 10.23 34.87
N CYS A 567 -37.21 9.72 36.11
CA CYS A 567 -36.88 8.36 36.54
C CYS A 567 -37.67 7.25 35.77
N ASP A 568 -37.32 5.95 35.83
CA ASP A 568 -36.89 5.21 37.03
C ASP A 568 -36.19 3.83 36.78
N SER A 569 -35.42 3.40 37.81
CA SER A 569 -35.11 2.03 38.30
C SER A 569 -35.14 0.77 37.41
N GLN A 570 -34.06 -0.04 37.51
CA GLN A 570 -34.15 -1.51 37.70
C GLN A 570 -33.04 -2.09 38.61
N ARG A 571 -33.43 -2.98 39.53
CA ARG A 571 -32.60 -3.94 40.31
C ARG A 571 -33.50 -5.14 40.67
N PRO A 572 -33.01 -6.39 40.58
CA PRO A 572 -33.05 -7.29 41.76
C PRO A 572 -31.78 -8.19 41.82
N SER A 573 -31.02 -8.22 42.92
CA SER A 573 -31.20 -9.14 44.06
C SER A 573 -31.36 -10.63 43.72
N SER A 574 -30.29 -11.41 43.93
CA SER A 574 -30.33 -12.87 44.03
C SER A 574 -29.86 -13.32 45.43
N GLY A 575 -30.32 -14.47 45.89
CA GLY A 575 -29.93 -14.99 47.21
C GLY A 575 -30.35 -16.44 47.45
N ALA A 576 -29.44 -17.17 48.12
CA ALA A 576 -29.65 -18.43 48.84
C ALA A 576 -29.76 -19.77 48.07
N ARG A 577 -28.62 -20.48 48.06
CA ARG A 577 -28.36 -21.79 48.74
C ARG A 577 -28.34 -23.11 47.95
N ARG A 578 -27.20 -23.82 48.13
CA ARG A 578 -26.98 -25.29 48.23
C ARG A 578 -27.09 -26.12 46.93
N SER A 579 -26.36 -27.25 46.73
CA SER A 579 -25.17 -27.83 47.40
C SER A 579 -24.67 -29.09 46.66
N GLY A 580 -23.36 -29.41 46.73
CA GLY A 580 -22.74 -30.67 46.25
C GLY A 580 -21.83 -30.44 45.04
N LYS A 581 -20.51 -30.73 45.00
CA LYS A 581 -19.58 -31.70 45.64
C LYS A 581 -19.38 -33.04 44.90
N SER A 582 -18.53 -33.03 43.87
CA SER A 582 -17.37 -33.94 43.67
C SER A 582 -16.54 -33.40 42.47
N THR A 583 -15.21 -33.18 42.45
CA THR A 583 -13.98 -33.93 42.81
C THR A 583 -13.39 -34.75 41.63
N VAL A 584 -12.07 -34.57 41.37
CA VAL A 584 -11.19 -35.25 40.38
C VAL A 584 -11.43 -34.87 38.89
N GLY A 585 -10.42 -34.59 38.04
CA GLY A 585 -8.98 -34.38 38.27
C GLY A 585 -8.21 -34.04 36.98
N ALA A 586 -7.02 -33.43 37.15
CA ALA A 586 -5.76 -33.47 36.37
C ALA A 586 -5.78 -33.89 34.87
N THR A 587 -5.05 -33.26 33.92
CA THR A 587 -3.58 -33.08 33.87
C THR A 587 -3.09 -32.14 32.74
N THR A 588 -2.17 -31.21 33.08
CA THR A 588 -0.91 -30.78 32.37
C THR A 588 -0.82 -30.34 30.89
N ALA A 589 0.13 -29.39 30.68
CA ALA A 589 0.81 -28.95 29.45
C ALA A 589 0.01 -28.03 28.49
N ALA A 590 0.33 -26.75 28.24
CA ALA A 590 1.57 -25.98 27.97
C ALA A 590 1.74 -25.65 26.47
N GLY A 591 1.84 -24.35 26.14
CA GLY A 591 1.90 -23.78 24.78
C GLY A 591 0.81 -22.71 24.57
N ALA A 592 1.04 -21.45 24.93
CA ALA A 592 1.69 -20.42 24.09
C ALA A 592 0.87 -20.01 22.83
N ALA A 593 -0.11 -19.11 22.99
CA ALA A 593 -0.65 -18.26 21.92
C ALA A 593 -1.43 -17.03 22.45
N ASP A 594 -1.44 -15.98 21.64
CA ASP A 594 -2.31 -14.79 21.62
C ASP A 594 -2.52 -13.88 22.84
N ALA A 595 -1.85 -12.72 22.75
CA ALA A 595 -2.27 -11.48 23.38
C ALA A 595 -3.27 -10.73 22.49
N ALA A 596 -4.59 -10.89 22.71
CA ALA A 596 -5.62 -9.97 22.20
C ALA A 596 -7.00 -10.22 22.86
N SER A 597 -7.19 -9.78 24.11
CA SER A 597 -8.53 -9.73 24.74
C SER A 597 -8.55 -8.66 25.84
N GLN A 598 -8.87 -7.42 25.44
CA GLN A 598 -9.19 -6.36 26.38
C GLN A 598 -10.71 -6.28 26.62
N GLN A 599 -11.03 -5.98 27.88
CA GLN A 599 -12.30 -5.49 28.42
C GLN A 599 -13.46 -6.49 28.67
N GLN A 600 -13.86 -6.47 29.96
CA GLN A 600 -15.17 -6.80 30.54
C GLN A 600 -15.54 -8.28 30.69
N HIS A 601 -15.10 -8.89 31.81
CA HIS A 601 -15.91 -9.73 32.72
C HIS A 601 -15.05 -10.21 33.92
N HIS A 602 -15.10 -9.53 35.08
CA HIS A 602 -14.31 -9.92 36.29
C HIS A 602 -15.11 -9.99 37.61
N ASP A 603 -16.41 -9.64 37.62
CA ASP A 603 -17.20 -9.37 38.85
C ASP A 603 -17.56 -10.60 39.73
N ALA A 604 -16.95 -11.77 39.53
CA ALA A 604 -17.29 -13.01 40.25
C ALA A 604 -16.13 -13.70 40.98
N SER A 605 -14.89 -13.19 40.88
CA SER A 605 -13.69 -13.86 41.42
C SER A 605 -12.66 -12.94 42.07
N MET A 606 -13.00 -11.68 42.36
CA MET A 606 -12.07 -10.73 42.98
C MET A 606 -11.99 -10.94 44.50
N GLY A 607 -10.78 -10.99 45.06
CA GLY A 607 -10.56 -11.14 46.50
C GLY A 607 -11.02 -9.90 47.29
N PRO A 608 -11.28 -10.00 48.62
CA PRO A 608 -11.67 -8.85 49.43
C PRO A 608 -10.69 -7.68 49.37
N VAL A 609 -9.38 -7.99 49.27
CA VAL A 609 -8.31 -6.99 49.12
C VAL A 609 -8.40 -6.32 47.74
N GLU A 610 -8.51 -7.09 46.65
CA GLU A 610 -8.69 -6.51 45.30
C GLU A 610 -9.95 -5.65 45.21
N MET A 611 -11.05 -6.08 45.84
CA MET A 611 -12.28 -5.30 45.90
C MET A 611 -12.06 -3.97 46.63
N LEU A 612 -11.34 -3.96 47.76
CA LEU A 612 -10.95 -2.74 48.45
C LEU A 612 -10.04 -1.86 47.59
N THR A 613 -9.04 -2.42 46.91
CA THR A 613 -8.15 -1.69 45.98
C THR A 613 -8.93 -1.11 44.79
N ILE A 614 -9.93 -1.81 44.25
CA ILE A 614 -10.82 -1.29 43.19
C ILE A 614 -11.71 -0.16 43.71
N ILE A 615 -12.22 -0.28 44.95
CA ILE A 615 -13.00 0.78 45.59
C ILE A 615 -12.13 2.01 45.84
N GLU A 616 -10.92 1.83 46.37
CA GLU A 616 -9.94 2.89 46.63
C GLU A 616 -9.55 3.62 45.35
N ASN A 617 -9.18 2.89 44.29
CA ASN A 617 -8.88 3.47 42.98
C ASN A 617 -10.07 4.27 42.40
N LYS A 618 -11.30 3.79 42.54
CA LYS A 618 -12.50 4.54 42.11
C LYS A 618 -12.79 5.75 42.98
N LEU A 619 -12.52 5.69 44.28
CA LEU A 619 -12.62 6.83 45.18
C LEU A 619 -11.56 7.88 44.85
N GLU A 620 -10.34 7.48 44.50
CA GLU A 620 -9.32 8.38 43.97
C GLU A 620 -9.73 8.99 42.63
N GLU A 621 -10.26 8.21 41.69
CA GLU A 621 -10.75 8.71 40.40
C GLU A 621 -11.83 9.80 40.60
N TYR A 622 -12.83 9.53 41.45
CA TYR A 622 -13.85 10.53 41.78
C TYR A 622 -13.29 11.71 42.58
N HIS A 623 -12.31 11.50 43.47
CA HIS A 623 -11.69 12.59 44.20
C HIS A 623 -10.89 13.51 43.27
N ARG A 624 -10.13 12.96 42.32
CA ARG A 624 -9.44 13.72 41.26
C ARG A 624 -10.46 14.48 40.42
N TYR A 625 -11.49 13.80 39.92
CA TYR A 625 -12.56 14.42 39.11
C TYR A 625 -13.26 15.59 39.81
N LEU A 626 -13.45 15.52 41.14
CA LEU A 626 -14.04 16.59 41.96
C LEU A 626 -13.04 17.69 42.36
N SER A 627 -11.73 17.42 42.34
CA SER A 627 -10.68 18.38 42.69
C SER A 627 -10.18 19.17 41.47
N ASP A 628 -10.27 18.58 40.28
CA ASP A 628 -9.84 19.19 39.03
C ASP A 628 -10.68 20.45 38.71
N PRO A 629 -10.08 21.66 38.71
CA PRO A 629 -10.83 22.91 38.50
C PRO A 629 -11.47 23.01 37.10
N ALA A 630 -11.03 22.18 36.15
CA ALA A 630 -11.58 22.08 34.80
C ALA A 630 -12.99 21.44 34.77
N ASN A 631 -13.32 20.55 35.71
CA ASN A 631 -14.61 19.82 35.70
C ASN A 631 -15.77 20.62 36.34
N HIS A 632 -15.46 21.77 36.96
CA HIS A 632 -16.40 22.81 37.41
C HIS A 632 -17.69 22.30 38.10
N VAL A 633 -17.54 21.30 38.99
CA VAL A 633 -18.63 20.88 39.88
C VAL A 633 -18.80 21.93 40.96
N GLU A 634 -19.89 22.70 40.90
CA GLU A 634 -20.16 23.76 41.88
C GLU A 634 -20.14 23.22 43.32
N LEU A 635 -19.37 23.88 44.20
CA LEU A 635 -19.32 23.56 45.63
C LEU A 635 -20.71 23.61 46.29
N ALA A 636 -21.62 24.44 45.75
CA ALA A 636 -23.02 24.51 46.16
C ALA A 636 -23.79 23.22 45.83
N LEU A 637 -23.61 22.66 44.63
CA LEU A 637 -24.20 21.39 44.22
C LEU A 637 -23.66 20.22 45.05
N MET A 638 -22.35 20.16 45.28
CA MET A 638 -21.75 19.13 46.14
C MET A 638 -22.32 19.19 47.57
N LYS A 639 -22.40 20.38 48.17
CA LYS A 639 -23.03 20.57 49.50
C LYS A 639 -24.52 20.21 49.50
N ALA A 640 -25.25 20.48 48.43
CA ALA A 640 -26.66 20.09 48.29
C ALA A 640 -26.83 18.57 48.22
N VAL A 641 -26.01 17.88 47.41
CA VAL A 641 -26.01 16.41 47.29
C VAL A 641 -25.61 15.74 48.61
N MET A 642 -24.58 16.24 49.30
CA MET A 642 -24.20 15.77 50.65
C MET A 642 -25.37 15.93 51.64
N LYS A 643 -26.03 17.10 51.66
CA LYS A 643 -27.19 17.38 52.52
C LYS A 643 -28.40 16.51 52.18
N GLN A 644 -28.59 16.14 50.91
CA GLN A 644 -29.64 15.21 50.47
C GLN A 644 -29.33 13.76 50.89
N SER A 645 -28.08 13.32 50.73
CA SER A 645 -27.60 12.00 51.17
C SER A 645 -27.72 11.83 52.69
N ASP A 646 -27.29 12.83 53.47
CA ASP A 646 -27.45 12.84 54.92
C ASP A 646 -28.94 12.87 55.35
N LYS A 647 -29.78 13.67 54.67
CA LYS A 647 -31.24 13.63 54.89
C LYS A 647 -31.83 12.24 54.63
N GLN A 648 -31.34 11.51 53.63
CA GLN A 648 -31.78 10.15 53.33
C GLN A 648 -31.27 9.13 54.37
N ARG A 649 -30.01 9.24 54.80
CA ARG A 649 -29.44 8.42 55.87
C ARG A 649 -30.21 8.61 57.18
N ARG A 650 -30.53 9.86 57.55
CA ARG A 650 -31.38 10.19 58.71
C ARG A 650 -32.81 9.66 58.56
N ARG A 651 -33.38 9.65 57.34
CA ARG A 651 -34.70 9.02 57.08
C ARG A 651 -34.65 7.51 57.28
N GLN A 652 -33.65 6.83 56.73
CA GLN A 652 -33.45 5.39 56.92
C GLN A 652 -33.23 5.05 58.41
N ALA A 653 -32.39 5.81 59.12
CA ALA A 653 -32.18 5.64 60.56
C ALA A 653 -33.47 5.86 61.37
N ARG A 654 -34.34 6.80 61.00
CA ARG A 654 -35.66 6.97 61.62
C ARG A 654 -36.61 5.82 61.31
N ILE A 655 -36.62 5.30 60.08
CA ILE A 655 -37.44 4.15 59.70
C ILE A 655 -37.00 2.91 60.50
N ILE A 656 -35.69 2.66 60.59
CA ILE A 656 -35.12 1.58 61.41
C ILE A 656 -35.45 1.79 62.89
N HIS A 657 -35.34 3.02 63.42
CA HIS A 657 -35.68 3.29 64.81
C HIS A 657 -37.17 3.11 65.13
N LEU A 658 -38.07 3.51 64.21
CA LEU A 658 -39.50 3.28 64.33
C LEU A 658 -39.84 1.79 64.26
N ALA A 659 -39.27 1.06 63.30
CA ALA A 659 -39.41 -0.40 63.21
C ALA A 659 -38.92 -1.09 64.49
N ASN A 660 -37.75 -0.71 65.01
CA ASN A 660 -37.26 -1.26 66.28
C ASN A 660 -38.18 -0.92 67.47
N GLN A 661 -38.81 0.28 67.51
CA GLN A 661 -39.80 0.61 68.54
C GLN A 661 -41.10 -0.19 68.39
N GLU A 662 -41.54 -0.45 67.15
CA GLU A 662 -42.68 -1.30 66.84
C GLU A 662 -42.38 -2.75 67.28
N ASP A 663 -41.23 -3.32 66.88
CA ASP A 663 -40.75 -4.64 67.31
C ASP A 663 -40.66 -4.74 68.85
N GLU A 664 -40.12 -3.72 69.54
CA GLU A 664 -40.08 -3.70 71.01
C GLU A 664 -41.48 -3.65 71.65
N GLN A 665 -42.44 -2.95 71.03
CA GLN A 665 -43.83 -2.90 71.51
C GLN A 665 -44.56 -4.21 71.25
N GLU A 666 -44.41 -4.79 70.05
CA GLU A 666 -44.91 -6.11 69.69
C GLU A 666 -44.33 -7.18 70.62
N GLU A 667 -43.03 -7.15 70.91
CA GLU A 667 -42.40 -8.10 71.83
C GLU A 667 -42.89 -7.91 73.27
N ARG A 668 -43.11 -6.67 73.72
CA ARG A 668 -43.75 -6.38 75.03
C ARG A 668 -45.18 -6.92 75.09
N ILE A 669 -46.00 -6.72 74.05
CA ILE A 669 -47.37 -7.24 73.93
C ILE A 669 -47.35 -8.77 73.90
N ARG A 670 -46.45 -9.37 73.10
CA ARG A 670 -46.27 -10.81 72.97
C ARG A 670 -45.88 -11.45 74.30
N ARG A 671 -44.90 -10.90 75.02
CA ARG A 671 -44.52 -11.36 76.37
C ARG A 671 -45.66 -11.17 77.40
N ALA A 672 -46.49 -10.14 77.27
CA ALA A 672 -47.66 -9.96 78.14
C ALA A 672 -48.77 -10.98 77.85
N LEU A 673 -48.99 -11.30 76.58
CA LEU A 673 -49.97 -12.29 76.12
C LEU A 673 -49.51 -13.73 76.41
N GLU A 674 -48.23 -14.03 76.28
CA GLU A 674 -47.63 -15.30 76.70
C GLU A 674 -47.75 -15.49 78.22
N ARG A 675 -47.50 -14.42 79.01
CA ARG A 675 -47.71 -14.44 80.48
C ARG A 675 -49.18 -14.62 80.89
N SER A 676 -50.15 -14.17 80.10
CA SER A 676 -51.57 -14.38 80.40
C SER A 676 -52.09 -15.74 79.92
N GLN A 677 -51.45 -16.36 78.93
CA GLN A 677 -51.73 -17.73 78.47
C GLN A 677 -51.01 -18.80 79.31
N ALA A 678 -49.90 -18.46 79.97
CA ALA A 678 -49.20 -19.40 80.85
C ALA A 678 -50.12 -19.89 81.98
N PRO A 679 -50.29 -21.22 82.16
CA PRO A 679 -51.23 -21.76 83.15
C PRO A 679 -50.83 -21.36 84.58
N ILE A 680 -51.82 -21.03 85.41
CA ILE A 680 -51.61 -20.58 86.79
C ILE A 680 -51.12 -21.75 87.65
N ILE A 681 -49.79 -21.87 87.82
CA ILE A 681 -49.19 -22.86 88.71
C ILE A 681 -49.33 -22.38 90.16
N HIS A 682 -50.41 -22.81 90.82
CA HIS A 682 -50.57 -22.63 92.26
C HIS A 682 -49.53 -23.44 93.04
N LYS A 683 -48.49 -22.77 93.54
CA LYS A 683 -47.51 -23.39 94.44
C LYS A 683 -48.13 -23.59 95.83
N ILE A 684 -48.44 -24.85 96.16
CA ILE A 684 -48.92 -25.23 97.49
C ILE A 684 -47.73 -25.15 98.47
N GLY A 685 -47.88 -24.36 99.52
CA GLY A 685 -46.86 -24.14 100.55
C GLY A 685 -46.23 -22.74 100.49
N LYS A 686 -45.93 -22.19 101.68
CA LYS A 686 -45.22 -20.90 101.79
C LYS A 686 -43.82 -21.07 101.19
N PRO A 687 -43.42 -20.27 100.17
CA PRO A 687 -42.08 -20.37 99.63
C PRO A 687 -41.07 -20.04 100.73
N PHE A 688 -40.11 -20.95 100.95
CA PHE A 688 -38.97 -20.71 101.82
C PHE A 688 -38.20 -19.51 101.27
N ARG A 689 -38.32 -18.34 101.91
CA ARG A 689 -37.44 -17.20 101.60
C ARG A 689 -36.02 -17.62 101.96
N PRO A 690 -35.07 -17.64 101.00
CA PRO A 690 -33.67 -17.73 101.36
C PRO A 690 -33.36 -16.56 102.29
N ARG A 691 -32.88 -16.85 103.49
CA ARG A 691 -32.21 -15.83 104.30
C ARG A 691 -31.05 -15.30 103.46
N SER A 692 -30.83 -14.00 103.47
CA SER A 692 -29.89 -13.31 102.59
C SER A 692 -28.46 -13.81 102.79
N PHE A 693 -28.07 -14.81 102.01
CA PHE A 693 -26.67 -15.10 101.79
C PHE A 693 -26.11 -13.97 100.94
N VAL A 694 -25.24 -13.16 101.55
CA VAL A 694 -24.44 -12.19 100.81
C VAL A 694 -23.55 -12.98 99.87
N SER A 695 -23.92 -13.02 98.59
CA SER A 695 -23.08 -13.57 97.53
C SER A 695 -21.79 -12.77 97.50
N LYS A 696 -20.66 -13.42 97.78
CA LYS A 696 -19.34 -12.80 97.63
C LYS A 696 -19.23 -12.25 96.19
N PRO A 697 -18.70 -11.03 95.98
CA PRO A 697 -18.49 -10.52 94.64
C PRO A 697 -17.63 -11.52 93.86
N MET A 698 -18.07 -11.85 92.66
CA MET A 698 -17.35 -12.79 91.81
C MET A 698 -16.12 -12.09 91.25
N ASP A 699 -14.92 -12.65 91.44
CA ASP A 699 -13.68 -12.06 90.92
C ASP A 699 -13.81 -11.73 89.42
N GLU A 700 -13.29 -10.58 89.01
CA GLU A 700 -13.35 -10.09 87.63
C GLU A 700 -12.78 -11.10 86.62
N LYS A 701 -11.79 -11.91 87.02
CA LYS A 701 -11.26 -13.04 86.22
C LYS A 701 -12.33 -14.08 85.91
N SER A 702 -13.18 -14.41 86.88
CA SER A 702 -14.30 -15.33 86.74
C SER A 702 -15.43 -14.71 85.91
N ARG A 703 -15.69 -13.40 86.05
CA ARG A 703 -16.69 -12.68 85.24
C ARG A 703 -16.30 -12.67 83.76
N ARG A 704 -15.06 -12.28 83.46
CA ARG A 704 -14.49 -12.33 82.11
C ARG A 704 -14.44 -13.75 81.54
N LYS A 705 -14.19 -14.78 82.36
CA LYS A 705 -14.26 -16.19 81.91
C LYS A 705 -15.69 -16.60 81.53
N ALA A 706 -16.70 -16.16 82.26
CA ALA A 706 -18.11 -16.39 81.94
C ALA A 706 -18.55 -15.62 80.67
N GLU A 707 -18.18 -14.33 80.54
CA GLU A 707 -18.40 -13.55 79.32
C GLU A 707 -17.71 -14.17 78.10
N ARG A 708 -16.45 -14.62 78.23
CA ARG A 708 -15.71 -15.28 77.13
C ARG A 708 -16.32 -16.63 76.76
N ALA A 709 -16.87 -17.38 77.71
CA ALA A 709 -17.62 -18.61 77.44
C ALA A 709 -18.97 -18.34 76.75
N ALA A 710 -19.67 -17.27 77.13
CA ALA A 710 -20.91 -16.84 76.46
C ALA A 710 -20.65 -16.33 75.04
N ALA A 711 -19.56 -15.57 74.83
CA ALA A 711 -19.13 -15.12 73.51
C ALA A 711 -18.73 -16.29 72.59
N ALA A 712 -18.02 -17.30 73.11
CA ALA A 712 -17.67 -18.51 72.37
C ALA A 712 -18.89 -19.32 71.91
N LEU A 713 -20.00 -19.26 72.66
CA LEU A 713 -21.28 -19.87 72.29
C LEU A 713 -22.03 -19.08 71.19
N ASN A 714 -21.72 -17.80 71.02
CA ASN A 714 -22.29 -16.90 70.03
C ASN A 714 -21.41 -16.67 68.79
N GLY A 715 -20.52 -17.62 68.45
CA GLY A 715 -20.07 -17.87 67.07
C GLY A 715 -19.31 -16.76 66.32
N SER A 716 -18.96 -15.64 66.94
CA SER A 716 -18.14 -14.58 66.34
C SER A 716 -16.68 -14.83 66.72
N LEU A 717 -15.90 -15.24 65.73
CA LEU A 717 -14.51 -15.68 65.87
C LEU A 717 -13.68 -14.94 64.80
N ASP A 718 -13.53 -13.64 64.99
CA ASP A 718 -12.70 -12.78 64.15
C ASP A 718 -11.58 -12.16 64.99
N ASN A 719 -10.36 -12.55 64.65
CA ASN A 719 -9.05 -11.96 64.96
C ASN A 719 -8.79 -11.43 66.38
N ILE A 720 -8.14 -12.30 67.16
CA ILE A 720 -7.10 -11.87 68.12
C ILE A 720 -5.86 -11.53 67.30
N ASP A 721 -5.38 -10.28 67.35
CA ASP A 721 -3.95 -10.00 67.25
C ASP A 721 -3.56 -8.68 67.95
N SER A 722 -2.39 -8.72 68.59
CA SER A 722 -1.47 -7.64 68.98
C SER A 722 -1.96 -6.40 69.76
N ASP A 723 -1.61 -6.44 71.06
CA ASP A 723 -0.95 -5.46 71.97
C ASP A 723 -0.57 -4.02 71.51
N GLU A 724 -0.14 -3.22 72.52
CA GLU A 724 0.35 -1.80 72.47
C GLU A 724 -0.77 -0.72 72.35
N ASP A 725 -0.77 0.43 73.07
CA ASP A 725 0.03 0.90 74.23
C ASP A 725 -0.70 2.08 74.95
N GLY A 726 -0.23 2.50 76.15
CA GLY A 726 -0.60 3.79 76.80
C GLY A 726 -2.03 3.91 77.38
N ALA A 727 -2.32 4.08 78.67
CA ALA A 727 -1.57 4.59 79.84
C ALA A 727 -1.18 6.08 79.75
N GLU A 728 -2.12 6.97 80.10
CA GLU A 728 -2.04 8.37 80.61
C GLU A 728 -3.33 9.14 80.22
N PHE A 729 -3.79 10.23 80.85
CA PHE A 729 -3.71 10.73 82.23
C PHE A 729 -4.79 11.85 82.37
N PHE A 730 -5.52 11.90 83.50
CA PHE A 730 -6.45 12.96 83.94
C PHE A 730 -6.83 14.12 82.99
N MET A 731 -8.03 14.03 82.37
CA MET A 731 -9.18 14.92 82.60
C MET A 731 -10.49 14.19 82.22
#